data_AF-A0A1I7E1U7-F1
#
_entry.id   AF-A0A1I7E1U7-F1
#
_cell.length_a   1.000
_cell.length_b   1.000
_cell.length_c   1.000
_cell.angle_alpha   90.00
_cell.angle_beta   90.00
_cell.angle_gamma   90.00
#
_symmetry.space_group_name_H-M   'P 1'
#
loop_
_entity.id
_entity.type
_entity.pdbx_description
1 polymer ?
#
loop_
_entity_poly.entity_id
_entity_poly.type
_entity_poly.pdbx_seq_one_letter_code
_entity_poly.pdbx_strand_id
1 'polypeptide(L)'
;MTAQRKNKYDVGILGWWYGKNYGSILTYYGLNRAIENLGYSVLMVHEPLGYNGYRVAWPDDILSMKFAKRVGYNFTKQEHYSKTPLLNEQAETFVVGSDQLWNPLIGRVNDDLFLDFVSPENRRVAYGTSFGNRGIGKFKPEFIEKHTENLKKFDAISVREGYAVNTAKDVFDVKATLVVDPVFLLPRTDYEALAEQATTKVSGDYLAVFFLDPSPEKKTVALATADKLGLKKIVIIPNPDGDRDLVSQLYNDDRFEILAEDSPENFLHAYKQARYVITDSFHGSIFAAIFKKPFSSIYNTKRGVDRFKNLMNSLGFGDSRRVYETDSVENIHENQNVSFDIDFTKANKYIETERKKSLHWLKAALSGQSAQSGPLGFLGGIKEKRQSWGLSKDRIHEDDSDLVDRPKFSANNAAWRITSKKNATELTVAPSDAIRGNLVWCDLPFPLLKQAAYRMKIKWTVRTTGNAINLHIRNEETGKFRVIGTVAIKGRKNVSRTDTVEFIVPEEGFTQFMLGAVHFTGEHAGAEVERIAVQEIPVAAIKPVKKAPGHAEVALDLALKDNERFVKAHAQSTVSRDIIGARARLMFHAHAIEKGLSRSDFRAGFGKIAVPGLAKEMNGWIAMGRGVEDPFFRAAASVMRVYFERHKSLNVDVSEFWRLFNASAQSLITKADDTDGGVLAAGSVREAKVETNQDRNFLDVVYGRRSVREFTSAPVHNEDIRRAVQIAMQAPSVCNRQGARVHLFEDASRIKAALDLQGGFSGYKMPPKLLLVTCDLSAFLFAAERNQPFIDGGLFMMTLLLGLEQLGLGSCSLNTAMNAEREQTIRRILGIPENEIFIAFVAVGHVDPTVLTPQSKRIPVDEVLVQHTETKA
;
A
#
# COMPACT_ATOMS: atom_id res chain seq x y z
N MET A 1 18.23 17.25 49.94
CA MET A 1 17.40 18.27 49.28
C MET A 1 16.41 17.56 48.38
N THR A 2 15.16 17.46 48.81
CA THR A 2 14.04 16.86 48.07
C THR A 2 13.66 17.76 46.90
N ALA A 3 14.05 17.38 45.69
CA ALA A 3 13.59 18.05 44.48
C ALA A 3 12.08 17.90 44.37
N GLN A 4 11.37 19.04 44.30
CA GLN A 4 9.95 19.09 43.91
C GLN A 4 9.77 18.29 42.62
N ARG A 5 9.08 17.15 42.69
CA ARG A 5 8.57 16.47 41.50
C ARG A 5 7.65 17.46 40.79
N LYS A 6 8.01 17.92 39.59
CA LYS A 6 7.04 18.52 38.67
C LYS A 6 5.89 17.51 38.53
N ASN A 7 4.65 17.96 38.72
CA ASN A 7 3.46 17.13 38.59
C ASN A 7 3.46 16.44 37.22
N LYS A 8 3.70 15.13 37.19
CA LYS A 8 3.52 14.29 35.99
C LYS A 8 2.03 14.02 35.80
N TYR A 9 1.64 13.80 34.55
CA TYR A 9 0.34 13.21 34.25
C TYR A 9 0.37 11.71 34.55
N ASP A 10 -0.76 11.15 34.98
CA ASP A 10 -0.85 9.71 35.25
C ASP A 10 -0.74 8.92 33.93
N VAL A 11 -1.38 9.42 32.86
CA VAL A 11 -1.46 8.73 31.57
C VAL A 11 -1.11 9.64 30.39
N GLY A 12 -0.16 9.22 29.55
CA GLY A 12 0.11 9.77 28.23
C GLY A 12 -0.55 8.93 27.12
N ILE A 13 -1.48 9.49 26.34
CA ILE A 13 -2.17 8.78 25.25
C ILE A 13 -1.51 9.10 23.90
N LEU A 14 -1.07 8.06 23.19
CA LEU A 14 -0.54 8.15 21.82
C LEU A 14 -1.55 7.61 20.81
N GLY A 15 -1.62 8.26 19.65
CA GLY A 15 -2.39 7.79 18.50
C GLY A 15 -2.95 8.93 17.67
N TRP A 16 -3.85 8.66 16.72
CA TRP A 16 -4.26 9.64 15.69
C TRP A 16 -5.39 10.58 16.11
N TRP A 17 -5.39 11.05 17.36
CA TRP A 17 -6.42 11.98 17.89
C TRP A 17 -6.47 13.33 17.17
N TYR A 18 -5.40 13.70 16.48
CA TYR A 18 -5.26 14.91 15.68
C TYR A 18 -5.71 14.73 14.21
N GLY A 19 -6.22 13.56 13.81
CA GLY A 19 -6.73 13.32 12.44
C GLY A 19 -7.99 14.12 12.10
N LYS A 20 -8.15 14.53 10.82
CA LYS A 20 -9.33 15.25 10.29
C LYS A 20 -10.51 14.31 9.99
N ASN A 21 -10.94 13.50 10.96
CA ASN A 21 -12.04 12.55 10.80
C ASN A 21 -12.85 12.44 12.10
N TYR A 22 -14.18 12.62 12.04
CA TYR A 22 -15.08 12.52 13.21
C TYR A 22 -14.91 11.22 13.99
N GLY A 23 -14.79 10.09 13.29
CA GLY A 23 -14.60 8.80 13.92
C GLY A 23 -13.35 8.76 14.79
N SER A 24 -12.21 9.20 14.26
CA SER A 24 -10.95 9.24 15.01
C SER A 24 -11.05 10.21 16.21
N ILE A 25 -11.54 11.43 15.98
CA ILE A 25 -11.70 12.45 17.03
C ILE A 25 -12.55 11.90 18.20
N LEU A 26 -13.69 11.28 17.89
CA LEU A 26 -14.61 10.76 18.90
C LEU A 26 -14.13 9.46 19.57
N THR A 27 -13.33 8.64 18.88
CA THR A 27 -12.63 7.50 19.50
C THR A 27 -11.69 7.98 20.59
N TYR A 28 -10.87 9.00 20.32
CA TYR A 28 -9.93 9.52 21.33
C TYR A 28 -10.62 10.34 22.42
N TYR A 29 -11.75 10.97 22.13
CA TYR A 29 -12.64 11.51 23.16
C TYR A 29 -13.18 10.43 24.10
N GLY A 30 -13.64 9.32 23.54
CA GLY A 30 -14.08 8.16 24.32
C GLY A 30 -12.98 7.64 25.25
N LEU A 31 -11.76 7.47 24.72
CA LEU A 31 -10.64 6.95 25.50
C LEU A 31 -10.17 7.95 26.58
N ASN A 32 -9.97 9.22 26.23
CA ASN A 32 -9.53 10.26 27.15
C ASN A 32 -10.50 10.38 28.34
N ARG A 33 -11.80 10.56 28.08
CA ARG A 33 -12.81 10.69 29.13
C ARG A 33 -12.98 9.43 29.95
N ALA A 34 -12.87 8.25 29.35
CA ALA A 34 -12.93 7.00 30.12
C ALA A 34 -11.80 6.91 31.14
N ILE A 35 -10.60 7.38 30.79
CA ILE A 35 -9.43 7.40 31.69
C ILE A 35 -9.59 8.47 32.77
N GLU A 36 -10.05 9.67 32.42
CA GLU A 36 -10.35 10.73 33.39
C GLU A 36 -11.45 10.34 34.37
N ASN A 37 -12.51 9.68 33.89
CA ASN A 37 -13.60 9.16 34.72
C ASN A 37 -13.14 8.04 35.67
N LEU A 38 -11.99 7.40 35.40
CA LEU A 38 -11.33 6.47 36.32
C LEU A 38 -10.45 7.17 37.35
N GLY A 39 -10.32 8.50 37.30
CA GLY A 39 -9.60 9.33 38.25
C GLY A 39 -8.17 9.69 37.85
N TYR A 40 -7.77 9.44 36.60
CA TYR A 40 -6.41 9.70 36.12
C TYR A 40 -6.33 10.99 35.30
N SER A 41 -5.27 11.77 35.53
CA SER A 41 -4.90 12.90 34.68
C SER A 41 -4.31 12.44 33.35
N VAL A 42 -4.71 13.08 32.25
CA VAL A 42 -4.35 12.64 30.90
C VAL A 42 -3.58 13.71 30.12
N LEU A 43 -2.49 13.30 29.49
CA LEU A 43 -1.74 14.05 28.49
C LEU A 43 -1.91 13.40 27.12
N MET A 44 -2.52 14.10 26.17
CA MET A 44 -2.60 13.64 24.78
C MET A 44 -1.27 13.93 24.08
N VAL A 45 -0.55 12.89 23.70
CA VAL A 45 0.77 13.01 23.06
C VAL A 45 0.58 13.21 21.57
N HIS A 46 1.05 14.34 21.06
CA HIS A 46 1.03 14.64 19.64
C HIS A 46 2.07 13.79 18.89
N GLU A 47 1.82 13.46 17.63
CA GLU A 47 2.78 12.65 16.89
C GLU A 47 4.15 13.31 16.73
N PRO A 48 5.23 12.54 16.84
CA PRO A 48 6.56 13.05 16.57
C PRO A 48 6.85 13.19 15.07
N LEU A 49 7.59 14.24 14.73
CA LEU A 49 8.17 14.51 13.40
C LEU A 49 9.52 13.77 13.22
N GLY A 50 9.97 13.64 11.97
CA GLY A 50 11.35 13.22 11.66
C GLY A 50 11.58 11.71 11.49
N TYR A 51 10.54 10.88 11.59
CA TYR A 51 10.64 9.44 11.27
C TYR A 51 10.77 9.19 9.76
N ASN A 52 9.75 9.61 8.99
CA ASN A 52 9.66 9.40 7.55
C ASN A 52 8.84 10.54 6.90
N GLY A 53 8.76 10.55 5.56
CA GLY A 53 8.06 11.59 4.81
C GLY A 53 6.52 11.62 4.96
N TYR A 54 5.91 10.67 5.68
CA TYR A 54 4.46 10.61 5.88
C TYR A 54 3.94 11.40 7.09
N ARG A 55 4.83 11.85 7.99
CA ARG A 55 4.45 12.68 9.15
C ARG A 55 4.78 14.13 8.89
N VAL A 56 3.73 14.96 8.87
CA VAL A 56 3.81 16.40 8.55
C VAL A 56 3.49 17.24 9.77
N ALA A 57 3.99 18.47 9.78
CA ALA A 57 3.62 19.44 10.80
C ALA A 57 2.14 19.81 10.64
N TRP A 58 1.34 19.60 11.69
CA TRP A 58 -0.08 19.93 11.67
C TRP A 58 -0.31 21.39 12.07
N PRO A 59 -1.18 22.12 11.35
CA PRO A 59 -1.62 23.44 11.77
C PRO A 59 -2.42 23.38 13.08
N ASP A 60 -2.25 24.38 13.95
CA ASP A 60 -2.94 24.48 15.25
C ASP A 60 -4.45 24.75 15.15
N ASP A 61 -4.93 25.06 13.95
CA ASP A 61 -6.30 25.47 13.62
C ASP A 61 -7.09 24.40 12.87
N ILE A 62 -6.55 23.19 12.71
CA ILE A 62 -7.32 22.06 12.18
C ILE A 62 -8.46 21.65 13.11
N LEU A 63 -9.47 20.96 12.56
CA LEU A 63 -10.68 20.53 13.26
C LEU A 63 -10.41 19.83 14.60
N SER A 64 -9.54 18.83 14.58
CA SER A 64 -9.19 18.01 15.75
C SER A 64 -8.51 18.82 16.85
N MET A 65 -7.62 19.75 16.50
CA MET A 65 -6.92 20.63 17.46
C MET A 65 -7.87 21.67 18.05
N LYS A 66 -8.77 22.24 17.24
CA LYS A 66 -9.86 23.11 17.73
C LYS A 66 -10.78 22.36 18.69
N PHE A 67 -11.17 21.13 18.34
CA PHE A 67 -11.98 20.27 19.20
C PHE A 67 -11.25 19.96 20.51
N ALA A 68 -9.99 19.52 20.46
CA ALA A 68 -9.16 19.22 21.64
C ALA A 68 -9.09 20.40 22.62
N LYS A 69 -8.92 21.63 22.10
CA LYS A 69 -8.94 22.86 22.91
C LYS A 69 -10.31 23.10 23.54
N ARG A 70 -11.42 22.94 22.80
CA ARG A 70 -12.79 23.14 23.31
C ARG A 70 -13.14 22.16 24.43
N VAL A 71 -12.77 20.88 24.26
CA VAL A 71 -13.02 19.87 25.28
C VAL A 71 -11.98 19.90 26.41
N GLY A 72 -10.96 20.77 26.35
CA GLY A 72 -10.01 20.98 27.43
C GLY A 72 -8.95 19.88 27.57
N TYR A 73 -8.49 19.28 26.46
CA TYR A 73 -7.35 18.37 26.51
C TYR A 73 -6.06 19.11 26.89
N ASN A 74 -5.27 18.48 27.76
CA ASN A 74 -3.85 18.76 27.86
C ASN A 74 -3.13 17.96 26.78
N PHE A 75 -2.34 18.62 25.93
CA PHE A 75 -1.60 17.94 24.86
C PHE A 75 -0.21 18.52 24.64
N THR A 76 0.69 17.67 24.15
CA THR A 76 2.07 18.09 23.87
C THR A 76 2.15 18.91 22.58
N LYS A 77 3.21 19.72 22.44
CA LYS A 77 3.59 20.25 21.13
C LYS A 77 4.01 19.11 20.19
N GLN A 78 3.92 19.36 18.90
CA GLN A 78 4.45 18.46 17.88
C GLN A 78 5.98 18.63 17.80
N GLU A 79 6.72 17.62 18.27
CA GLU A 79 8.18 17.67 18.42
C GLU A 79 8.87 16.61 17.55
N HIS A 80 10.18 16.73 17.36
CA HIS A 80 10.97 15.71 16.65
C HIS A 80 11.07 14.41 17.47
N TYR A 81 11.11 13.23 16.82
CA TYR A 81 11.11 11.93 17.48
C TYR A 81 12.27 11.75 18.46
N SER A 82 13.41 12.39 18.23
CA SER A 82 14.55 12.38 19.16
C SER A 82 14.22 12.96 20.54
N LYS A 83 13.10 13.68 20.69
CA LYS A 83 12.62 14.22 21.97
C LYS A 83 11.56 13.34 22.64
N THR A 84 11.08 12.27 22.02
CA THR A 84 10.08 11.38 22.66
C THR A 84 10.55 10.79 23.99
N PRO A 85 11.86 10.51 24.24
CA PRO A 85 12.30 10.06 25.56
C PRO A 85 12.01 11.07 26.69
N LEU A 86 11.93 12.38 26.39
CA LEU A 86 11.60 13.42 27.38
C LEU A 86 10.15 13.31 27.88
N LEU A 87 9.29 12.56 27.19
CA LEU A 87 7.92 12.31 27.66
C LEU A 87 7.90 11.47 28.94
N ASN A 88 8.93 10.67 29.21
CA ASN A 88 9.04 9.89 30.45
C ASN A 88 9.11 10.78 31.71
N GLU A 89 9.46 12.06 31.56
CA GLU A 89 9.41 13.06 32.63
C GLU A 89 8.03 13.70 32.80
N GLN A 90 7.10 13.46 31.86
CA GLN A 90 5.79 14.11 31.80
C GLN A 90 4.62 13.17 32.09
N ALA A 91 4.77 11.87 31.87
CA ALA A 91 3.75 10.87 32.16
C ALA A 91 4.33 9.60 32.81
N GLU A 92 3.51 8.90 33.61
CA GLU A 92 3.90 7.65 34.30
C GLU A 92 3.50 6.38 33.51
N THR A 93 2.32 6.39 32.90
CA THR A 93 1.82 5.30 32.04
C THR A 93 1.60 5.81 30.62
N PHE A 94 2.06 5.07 29.61
CA PHE A 94 1.83 5.37 28.20
C PHE A 94 0.81 4.40 27.61
N VAL A 95 -0.27 4.95 27.05
CA VAL A 95 -1.31 4.20 26.37
C VAL A 95 -1.23 4.46 24.87
N VAL A 96 -0.90 3.43 24.09
CA VAL A 96 -1.19 3.49 22.64
C VAL A 96 -2.68 3.18 22.44
N GLY A 97 -3.38 4.11 21.79
CA GLY A 97 -4.83 4.06 21.65
C GLY A 97 -5.32 3.09 20.57
N SER A 98 -6.59 3.27 20.21
CA SER A 98 -7.22 2.51 19.14
C SER A 98 -6.87 3.10 17.76
N ASP A 99 -7.37 2.48 16.69
CA ASP A 99 -6.97 2.65 15.28
C ASP A 99 -5.91 1.65 14.79
N GLN A 100 -5.62 1.63 13.49
CA GLN A 100 -4.69 0.71 12.82
C GLN A 100 -3.21 1.07 13.06
N LEU A 101 -2.86 1.34 14.32
CA LEU A 101 -1.55 1.84 14.73
C LEU A 101 -0.43 0.79 14.66
N TRP A 102 -0.79 -0.50 14.46
CA TRP A 102 0.17 -1.60 14.25
C TRP A 102 0.04 -2.26 12.87
N ASN A 103 -0.54 -1.54 11.90
CA ASN A 103 -0.63 -2.01 10.51
C ASN A 103 0.59 -1.53 9.69
N PRO A 104 1.53 -2.41 9.29
CA PRO A 104 2.74 -2.03 8.55
C PRO A 104 2.46 -1.48 7.15
N LEU A 105 1.24 -1.67 6.63
CA LEU A 105 0.82 -1.12 5.33
C LEU A 105 0.52 0.38 5.39
N ILE A 106 0.47 0.97 6.59
CA ILE A 106 0.24 2.41 6.75
C ILE A 106 1.60 3.07 6.98
N GLY A 107 2.07 3.87 6.02
CA GLY A 107 3.39 4.52 6.05
C GLY A 107 3.63 5.46 7.24
N ARG A 108 2.59 5.76 8.02
CA ARG A 108 2.62 6.59 9.24
C ARG A 108 2.99 5.82 10.51
N VAL A 109 2.93 4.48 10.46
CA VAL A 109 3.26 3.60 11.58
C VAL A 109 4.77 3.52 11.73
N ASN A 110 5.27 3.92 12.90
CA ASN A 110 6.69 3.91 13.28
C ASN A 110 6.85 3.43 14.74
N ASP A 111 8.08 3.41 15.22
CA ASP A 111 8.46 2.77 16.49
C ASP A 111 7.78 3.38 17.73
N ASP A 112 7.44 4.66 17.69
CA ASP A 112 6.73 5.35 18.77
C ASP A 112 5.35 4.75 19.07
N LEU A 113 4.67 4.20 18.05
CA LEU A 113 3.38 3.49 18.24
C LEU A 113 3.55 2.11 18.88
N PHE A 114 4.79 1.65 19.05
CA PHE A 114 5.16 0.48 19.85
C PHE A 114 5.81 0.89 21.18
N LEU A 115 5.74 2.18 21.55
CA LEU A 115 6.24 2.73 22.81
C LEU A 115 7.72 2.40 23.07
N ASP A 116 8.53 2.42 22.02
CA ASP A 116 9.96 2.08 22.06
C ASP A 116 10.80 3.03 22.94
N PHE A 117 10.39 4.31 23.01
CA PHE A 117 11.04 5.36 23.79
C PHE A 117 10.69 5.33 25.28
N VAL A 118 9.67 4.57 25.68
CA VAL A 118 9.23 4.52 27.09
C VAL A 118 10.32 3.83 27.90
N SER A 119 10.62 4.35 29.09
CA SER A 119 11.64 3.79 29.98
C SER A 119 11.13 2.58 30.76
N PRO A 120 12.00 1.68 31.29
CA PRO A 120 11.57 0.48 31.99
C PRO A 120 10.71 0.72 33.25
N GLU A 121 10.90 1.86 33.92
CA GLU A 121 10.15 2.26 35.11
C GLU A 121 8.74 2.77 34.82
N ASN A 122 8.44 3.12 33.56
CA ASN A 122 7.14 3.59 33.11
C ASN A 122 6.36 2.46 32.44
N ARG A 123 5.03 2.54 32.52
CA ARG A 123 4.14 1.47 32.07
C ARG A 123 3.73 1.65 30.61
N ARG A 124 3.56 0.53 29.91
CA ARG A 124 3.15 0.46 28.50
C ARG A 124 1.85 -0.31 28.37
N VAL A 125 0.82 0.37 27.88
CA VAL A 125 -0.52 -0.21 27.71
C VAL A 125 -0.98 0.02 26.28
N ALA A 126 -1.64 -0.98 25.69
CA ALA A 126 -2.35 -0.84 24.41
C ALA A 126 -3.85 -0.98 24.64
N TYR A 127 -4.64 0.03 24.27
CA TYR A 127 -6.09 -0.02 24.36
C TYR A 127 -6.74 -0.14 22.98
N GLY A 128 -7.30 -1.30 22.67
CA GLY A 128 -8.06 -1.52 21.43
C GLY A 128 -7.26 -1.27 20.15
N THR A 129 -5.93 -1.44 20.20
CA THR A 129 -5.02 -1.15 19.10
C THR A 129 -5.19 -2.20 18.00
N SER A 130 -5.24 -1.78 16.74
CA SER A 130 -5.54 -2.65 15.61
C SER A 130 -4.29 -2.93 14.77
N PHE A 131 -4.14 -4.20 14.39
CA PHE A 131 -3.18 -4.64 13.39
C PHE A 131 -3.65 -4.36 11.95
N GLY A 132 -4.87 -3.85 11.75
CA GLY A 132 -5.51 -3.72 10.43
C GLY A 132 -6.01 -5.06 9.88
N ASN A 133 -6.39 -5.11 8.60
CA ASN A 133 -7.09 -6.24 7.94
C ASN A 133 -6.50 -7.64 8.23
N ARG A 134 -7.35 -8.69 8.21
CA ARG A 134 -6.92 -10.08 8.44
C ARG A 134 -5.77 -10.48 7.52
N GLY A 135 -4.91 -11.36 8.04
CA GLY A 135 -3.78 -11.94 7.30
C GLY A 135 -2.44 -11.52 7.88
N ILE A 136 -1.51 -12.47 7.93
CA ILE A 136 -0.17 -12.29 8.51
C ILE A 136 0.89 -11.90 7.46
N GLY A 137 0.60 -12.06 6.16
CA GLY A 137 1.57 -11.83 5.08
C GLY A 137 2.03 -10.37 4.92
N LYS A 138 1.35 -9.42 5.58
CA LYS A 138 1.77 -8.01 5.62
C LYS A 138 2.93 -7.74 6.57
N PHE A 139 3.19 -8.64 7.53
CA PHE A 139 4.28 -8.49 8.49
C PHE A 139 5.54 -9.12 7.92
N LYS A 140 6.52 -8.29 7.57
CA LYS A 140 7.84 -8.75 7.12
C LYS A 140 8.64 -9.30 8.32
N PRO A 141 9.57 -10.26 8.12
CA PRO A 141 10.37 -10.82 9.21
C PRO A 141 11.06 -9.77 10.08
N GLU A 142 11.63 -8.71 9.49
CA GLU A 142 12.33 -7.65 10.25
C GLU A 142 11.36 -6.81 11.08
N PHE A 143 10.14 -6.60 10.57
CA PHE A 143 9.07 -5.92 11.29
C PHE A 143 8.60 -6.77 12.48
N ILE A 144 8.43 -8.08 12.27
CA ILE A 144 8.05 -9.01 13.33
C ILE A 144 9.11 -9.03 14.42
N GLU A 145 10.38 -9.22 14.06
CA GLU A 145 11.50 -9.29 15.01
C GLU A 145 11.57 -8.03 15.87
N LYS A 146 11.67 -6.86 15.24
CA LYS A 146 11.80 -5.57 15.93
C LYS A 146 10.61 -5.28 16.85
N HIS A 147 9.38 -5.45 16.35
CA HIS A 147 8.20 -5.05 17.11
C HIS A 147 7.73 -6.12 18.10
N THR A 148 8.10 -7.40 17.93
CA THR A 148 7.89 -8.44 18.95
C THR A 148 8.62 -8.07 20.24
N GLU A 149 9.88 -7.62 20.16
CA GLU A 149 10.63 -7.20 21.35
C GLU A 149 9.96 -6.03 22.08
N ASN A 150 9.41 -5.06 21.34
CA ASN A 150 8.71 -3.93 21.95
C ASN A 150 7.35 -4.34 22.52
N LEU A 151 6.56 -5.15 21.82
CA LEU A 151 5.27 -5.65 22.32
C LEU A 151 5.43 -6.49 23.58
N LYS A 152 6.51 -7.26 23.71
CA LYS A 152 6.82 -8.03 24.93
C LYS A 152 7.11 -7.14 26.16
N LYS A 153 7.42 -5.86 25.97
CA LYS A 153 7.60 -4.87 27.05
C LYS A 153 6.28 -4.23 27.51
N PHE A 154 5.15 -4.53 26.87
CA PHE A 154 3.85 -4.02 27.30
C PHE A 154 3.37 -4.74 28.56
N ASP A 155 2.91 -3.96 29.53
CA ASP A 155 2.27 -4.47 30.74
C ASP A 155 0.90 -5.09 30.44
N ALA A 156 0.17 -4.51 29.48
CA ALA A 156 -1.15 -4.96 29.09
C ALA A 156 -1.45 -4.61 27.63
N ILE A 157 -1.92 -5.60 26.88
CA ILE A 157 -2.32 -5.42 25.48
C ILE A 157 -3.80 -5.76 25.32
N SER A 158 -4.55 -4.86 24.70
CA SER A 158 -5.87 -5.14 24.17
C SER A 158 -6.01 -4.72 22.71
N VAL A 159 -6.88 -5.43 22.01
CA VAL A 159 -7.20 -5.24 20.59
C VAL A 159 -8.72 -5.18 20.45
N ARG A 160 -9.22 -4.52 19.40
CA ARG A 160 -10.68 -4.35 19.21
C ARG A 160 -11.30 -5.40 18.27
N GLU A 161 -10.48 -6.17 17.56
CA GLU A 161 -10.94 -7.21 16.65
C GLU A 161 -10.58 -8.62 17.15
N GLY A 162 -11.54 -9.57 17.09
CA GLY A 162 -11.31 -10.92 17.59
C GLY A 162 -10.16 -11.67 16.91
N TYR A 163 -9.91 -11.43 15.62
CA TYR A 163 -8.77 -12.05 14.91
C TYR A 163 -7.42 -11.45 15.32
N ALA A 164 -7.40 -10.21 15.82
CA ALA A 164 -6.19 -9.53 16.24
C ALA A 164 -5.62 -10.17 17.53
N VAL A 165 -6.46 -10.84 18.32
CA VAL A 165 -6.01 -11.65 19.47
C VAL A 165 -5.10 -12.78 19.02
N ASN A 166 -5.49 -13.47 17.94
CA ASN A 166 -4.67 -14.53 17.35
C ASN A 166 -3.43 -13.95 16.67
N THR A 167 -3.53 -12.78 16.02
CA THR A 167 -2.35 -12.11 15.43
C THR A 167 -1.30 -11.76 16.50
N ALA A 168 -1.73 -11.20 17.63
CA ALA A 168 -0.86 -10.91 18.76
C ALA A 168 -0.14 -12.17 19.27
N LYS A 169 -0.87 -13.28 19.41
CA LYS A 169 -0.33 -14.55 19.90
C LYS A 169 0.58 -15.25 18.87
N ASP A 170 0.10 -15.42 17.65
CA ASP A 170 0.71 -16.32 16.66
C ASP A 170 1.86 -15.65 15.89
N VAL A 171 1.85 -14.32 15.76
CA VAL A 171 2.89 -13.55 15.04
C VAL A 171 3.90 -12.93 15.98
N PHE A 172 3.43 -12.32 17.08
CA PHE A 172 4.27 -11.54 17.98
C PHE A 172 4.50 -12.20 19.34
N ASP A 173 3.94 -13.39 19.58
CA ASP A 173 4.11 -14.14 20.83
C ASP A 173 3.74 -13.31 22.09
N VAL A 174 2.64 -12.54 21.99
CA VAL A 174 2.09 -11.75 23.10
C VAL A 174 0.60 -12.00 23.32
N LYS A 175 0.16 -11.88 24.58
CA LYS A 175 -1.25 -12.05 24.94
C LYS A 175 -1.99 -10.73 24.77
N ALA A 176 -3.11 -10.77 24.05
CA ALA A 176 -4.01 -9.62 23.90
C ALA A 176 -5.43 -9.96 24.38
N THR A 177 -6.11 -8.98 24.97
CA THR A 177 -7.53 -9.09 25.36
C THR A 177 -8.42 -8.40 24.33
N LEU A 178 -9.56 -8.99 23.98
CA LEU A 178 -10.56 -8.32 23.15
C LEU A 178 -11.32 -7.28 23.99
N VAL A 179 -11.34 -6.03 23.54
CA VAL A 179 -12.09 -4.92 24.15
C VAL A 179 -12.98 -4.22 23.12
N VAL A 180 -13.93 -3.41 23.56
CA VAL A 180 -14.74 -2.58 22.65
C VAL A 180 -13.95 -1.39 22.12
N ASP A 181 -14.36 -0.89 20.96
CA ASP A 181 -13.88 0.40 20.46
C ASP A 181 -14.09 1.50 21.52
N PRO A 182 -13.13 2.43 21.72
CA PRO A 182 -13.25 3.48 22.72
C PRO A 182 -14.53 4.29 22.70
N VAL A 183 -15.22 4.42 21.55
CA VAL A 183 -16.52 5.11 21.49
C VAL A 183 -17.61 4.43 22.33
N PHE A 184 -17.45 3.15 22.66
CA PHE A 184 -18.38 2.44 23.53
C PHE A 184 -17.99 2.51 25.01
N LEU A 185 -16.82 3.06 25.37
CA LEU A 185 -16.41 3.20 26.77
C LEU A 185 -17.29 4.18 27.54
N LEU A 186 -17.78 5.22 26.86
CA LEU A 186 -18.68 6.21 27.45
C LEU A 186 -20.14 5.76 27.33
N PRO A 187 -21.00 6.14 28.30
CA PRO A 187 -22.43 6.01 28.13
C PRO A 187 -22.94 7.02 27.09
N ARG A 188 -24.14 6.76 26.56
CA ARG A 188 -24.80 7.61 25.56
C ARG A 188 -24.90 9.07 25.99
N THR A 189 -25.12 9.31 27.29
CA THR A 189 -25.31 10.64 27.88
C THR A 189 -24.14 11.58 27.62
N ASP A 190 -22.91 11.08 27.56
CA ASP A 190 -21.71 11.89 27.29
C ASP A 190 -21.74 12.45 25.86
N TYR A 191 -22.16 11.63 24.89
CA TYR A 191 -22.32 12.06 23.50
C TYR A 191 -23.54 12.95 23.33
N GLU A 192 -24.59 12.76 24.13
CA GLU A 192 -25.73 13.68 24.16
C GLU A 192 -25.32 15.06 24.70
N ALA A 193 -24.53 15.12 25.76
CA ALA A 193 -24.00 16.37 26.31
C ALA A 193 -23.10 17.10 25.31
N LEU A 194 -22.29 16.36 24.53
CA LEU A 194 -21.47 16.94 23.47
C LEU A 194 -22.34 17.43 22.29
N ALA A 195 -23.41 16.70 21.94
CA ALA A 195 -24.36 17.11 20.91
C ALA A 195 -25.14 18.39 21.28
N GLU A 196 -25.42 18.64 22.57
CA GLU A 196 -26.09 19.87 23.00
C GLU A 196 -25.27 21.14 22.76
N GLN A 197 -23.95 20.99 22.59
CA GLN A 197 -23.01 22.08 22.29
C GLN A 197 -22.90 22.38 20.79
N ALA A 198 -23.71 21.72 19.95
CA ALA A 198 -23.73 21.96 18.51
C ALA A 198 -24.05 23.43 18.18
N THR A 199 -23.21 24.02 17.34
CA THR A 199 -23.39 25.38 16.78
C THR A 199 -24.47 25.39 15.70
N THR A 200 -24.61 24.27 14.97
CA THR A 200 -25.62 24.09 13.92
C THR A 200 -26.66 23.06 14.39
N LYS A 201 -27.83 23.56 14.82
CA LYS A 201 -28.94 22.70 15.26
C LYS A 201 -29.88 22.41 14.11
N VAL A 202 -29.98 21.13 13.75
CA VAL A 202 -30.90 20.64 12.73
C VAL A 202 -32.17 20.09 13.39
N SER A 203 -33.33 20.51 12.91
CA SER A 203 -34.65 20.10 13.43
C SER A 203 -35.56 19.52 12.33
N GLY A 204 -36.63 18.86 12.76
CA GLY A 204 -37.64 18.22 11.91
C GLY A 204 -37.38 16.72 11.69
N ASP A 205 -38.27 16.06 10.96
CA ASP A 205 -38.10 14.66 10.56
C ASP A 205 -37.24 14.57 9.29
N TYR A 206 -36.05 13.98 9.42
CA TYR A 206 -35.12 13.85 8.30
C TYR A 206 -34.32 12.54 8.31
N LEU A 207 -33.81 12.20 7.12
CA LEU A 207 -32.78 11.19 6.91
C LEU A 207 -31.40 11.85 7.06
N ALA A 208 -30.57 11.40 8.00
CA ALA A 208 -29.17 11.80 8.07
C ALA A 208 -28.33 10.93 7.12
N VAL A 209 -27.51 11.58 6.29
CA VAL A 209 -26.58 10.94 5.37
C VAL A 209 -25.17 11.30 5.76
N PHE A 210 -24.34 10.29 6.06
CA PHE A 210 -22.91 10.47 6.29
C PHE A 210 -22.12 9.46 5.47
N PHE A 211 -21.59 9.92 4.33
CA PHE A 211 -20.74 9.13 3.46
C PHE A 211 -19.30 9.64 3.50
N LEU A 212 -18.35 8.74 3.77
CA LEU A 212 -16.92 8.99 3.68
C LEU A 212 -16.45 9.06 2.24
N ASP A 213 -17.11 8.33 1.32
CA ASP A 213 -16.81 8.36 -0.11
C ASP A 213 -18.12 8.55 -0.89
N PRO A 214 -18.67 9.78 -0.97
CA PRO A 214 -19.95 10.05 -1.64
C PRO A 214 -19.88 9.75 -3.14
N SER A 215 -20.98 9.25 -3.71
CA SER A 215 -21.10 8.96 -5.15
C SER A 215 -22.55 9.13 -5.63
N PRO A 216 -22.78 9.28 -6.95
CA PRO A 216 -24.13 9.32 -7.51
C PRO A 216 -24.98 8.10 -7.14
N GLU A 217 -24.39 6.91 -7.11
CA GLU A 217 -25.08 5.67 -6.77
C GLU A 217 -25.53 5.68 -5.30
N LYS A 218 -24.66 6.11 -4.38
CA LYS A 218 -25.02 6.25 -2.97
C LYS A 218 -26.07 7.36 -2.74
N LYS A 219 -26.05 8.43 -3.54
CA LYS A 219 -27.12 9.45 -3.54
C LYS A 219 -28.46 8.83 -3.93
N THR A 220 -28.50 8.00 -4.97
CA THR A 220 -29.72 7.28 -5.39
C THR A 220 -30.27 6.40 -4.28
N VAL A 221 -29.42 5.63 -3.60
CA VAL A 221 -29.83 4.79 -2.46
C VAL A 221 -30.37 5.63 -1.30
N ALA A 222 -29.74 6.77 -0.99
CA ALA A 222 -30.20 7.67 0.06
C ALA A 222 -31.58 8.28 -0.28
N LEU A 223 -31.79 8.69 -1.53
CA LEU A 223 -33.09 9.18 -2.02
C LEU A 223 -34.18 8.11 -1.92
N ALA A 224 -33.93 6.91 -2.44
CA ALA A 224 -34.87 5.79 -2.37
C ALA A 224 -35.20 5.40 -0.91
N THR A 225 -34.21 5.48 -0.01
CA THR A 225 -34.40 5.26 1.42
C THR A 225 -35.31 6.32 2.03
N ALA A 226 -35.09 7.60 1.70
CA ALA A 226 -35.93 8.69 2.17
C ALA A 226 -37.37 8.58 1.64
N ASP A 227 -37.54 8.25 0.35
CA ASP A 227 -38.84 8.06 -0.30
C ASP A 227 -39.64 6.94 0.34
N LYS A 228 -39.03 5.76 0.50
CA LYS A 228 -39.65 4.62 1.17
C LYS A 228 -40.16 4.97 2.57
N LEU A 229 -39.36 5.73 3.33
CA LEU A 229 -39.65 6.09 4.71
C LEU A 229 -40.56 7.33 4.84
N GLY A 230 -40.96 7.96 3.73
CA GLY A 230 -41.77 9.17 3.72
C GLY A 230 -41.04 10.42 4.24
N LEU A 231 -39.70 10.42 4.22
CA LEU A 231 -38.88 11.52 4.69
C LEU A 231 -38.64 12.54 3.57
N LYS A 232 -39.21 13.72 3.73
CA LYS A 232 -39.08 14.82 2.75
C LYS A 232 -37.71 15.50 2.81
N LYS A 233 -37.10 15.56 4.00
CA LYS A 233 -35.84 16.26 4.25
C LYS A 233 -34.68 15.27 4.38
N ILE A 234 -33.56 15.58 3.73
CA ILE A 234 -32.32 14.81 3.83
C ILE A 234 -31.21 15.75 4.30
N VAL A 235 -30.53 15.38 5.39
CA VAL A 235 -29.44 16.18 5.97
C VAL A 235 -28.12 15.50 5.64
N ILE A 236 -27.29 16.18 4.86
CA ILE A 236 -25.98 15.68 4.45
C ILE A 236 -24.92 16.18 5.43
N ILE A 237 -24.17 15.24 5.99
CA ILE A 237 -23.05 15.50 6.88
C ILE A 237 -21.76 15.30 6.07
N PRO A 238 -21.03 16.36 5.71
CA PRO A 238 -19.80 16.23 4.93
C PRO A 238 -18.70 15.50 5.69
N ASN A 239 -17.81 14.84 4.95
CA ASN A 239 -16.54 14.37 5.49
C ASN A 239 -15.57 15.56 5.60
N PRO A 240 -15.00 15.85 6.79
CA PRO A 240 -14.15 17.02 7.00
C PRO A 240 -12.78 16.96 6.29
N ASP A 241 -12.44 15.84 5.63
CA ASP A 241 -11.16 15.62 4.95
C ASP A 241 -11.18 15.97 3.45
N GLY A 242 -11.99 16.96 3.03
CA GLY A 242 -11.87 17.59 1.71
C GLY A 242 -13.03 17.37 0.72
N ASP A 243 -14.18 16.84 1.15
CA ASP A 243 -15.27 16.48 0.23
C ASP A 243 -16.38 17.54 0.10
N ARG A 244 -16.24 18.72 0.68
CA ARG A 244 -17.35 19.70 0.79
C ARG A 244 -17.80 20.26 -0.56
N ASP A 245 -16.88 20.50 -1.47
CA ASP A 245 -17.20 20.95 -2.84
C ASP A 245 -17.92 19.86 -3.63
N LEU A 246 -17.44 18.61 -3.53
CA LEU A 246 -18.07 17.44 -4.14
C LEU A 246 -19.47 17.21 -3.60
N VAL A 247 -19.64 17.27 -2.27
CA VAL A 247 -20.94 17.15 -1.60
C VAL A 247 -21.88 18.25 -2.06
N SER A 248 -21.40 19.51 -2.15
CA SER A 248 -22.22 20.63 -2.61
C SER A 248 -22.67 20.49 -4.06
N GLN A 249 -21.83 19.93 -4.93
CA GLN A 249 -22.21 19.63 -6.32
C GLN A 249 -23.18 18.45 -6.42
N LEU A 250 -22.95 17.39 -5.63
CA LEU A 250 -23.73 16.17 -5.69
C LEU A 250 -25.13 16.36 -5.07
N TYR A 251 -25.27 17.17 -4.03
CA TYR A 251 -26.50 17.36 -3.26
C TYR A 251 -27.01 18.82 -3.37
N ASN A 252 -27.34 19.24 -4.59
CA ASN A 252 -27.67 20.62 -4.96
C ASN A 252 -29.17 20.89 -5.18
N ASP A 253 -30.04 20.18 -4.48
CA ASP A 253 -31.51 20.27 -4.60
C ASP A 253 -32.09 20.70 -3.24
N ASP A 254 -33.24 21.39 -3.26
CA ASP A 254 -33.99 21.85 -2.07
C ASP A 254 -34.32 20.71 -1.08
N ARG A 255 -34.30 19.46 -1.53
CA ARG A 255 -34.46 18.28 -0.67
C ARG A 255 -33.30 18.08 0.31
N PHE A 256 -32.12 18.64 0.03
CA PHE A 256 -30.90 18.43 0.79
C PHE A 256 -30.53 19.65 1.65
N GLU A 257 -30.26 19.42 2.92
CA GLU A 257 -29.63 20.39 3.82
C GLU A 257 -28.21 19.91 4.14
N ILE A 258 -27.19 20.61 3.64
CA ILE A 258 -25.79 20.29 3.91
C ILE A 258 -25.37 21.02 5.19
N LEU A 259 -24.82 20.28 6.17
CA LEU A 259 -24.31 20.90 7.41
C LEU A 259 -23.27 21.98 7.10
N ALA A 260 -23.51 23.18 7.64
CA ALA A 260 -22.74 24.38 7.35
C ALA A 260 -21.30 24.35 7.91
N GLU A 261 -21.09 23.66 9.03
CA GLU A 261 -19.85 23.68 9.77
C GLU A 261 -19.42 22.26 10.18
N ASP A 262 -18.15 21.95 9.90
CA ASP A 262 -17.53 20.70 10.33
C ASP A 262 -17.20 20.74 11.82
N SER A 263 -17.91 19.93 12.60
CA SER A 263 -17.74 19.83 14.05
C SER A 263 -18.25 18.47 14.54
N PRO A 264 -17.51 17.77 15.43
CA PRO A 264 -18.01 16.55 16.08
C PRO A 264 -19.33 16.77 16.82
N GLU A 265 -19.52 17.94 17.44
CA GLU A 265 -20.73 18.35 18.12
C GLU A 265 -21.93 18.40 17.15
N ASN A 266 -21.76 19.05 15.98
CA ASN A 266 -22.78 19.12 14.93
C ASN A 266 -23.09 17.75 14.32
N PHE A 267 -22.08 16.92 14.08
CA PHE A 267 -22.25 15.53 13.63
C PHE A 267 -23.10 14.72 14.62
N LEU A 268 -22.78 14.77 15.91
CA LEU A 268 -23.52 14.06 16.95
C LEU A 268 -24.96 14.58 17.08
N HIS A 269 -25.16 15.90 17.02
CA HIS A 269 -26.50 16.49 17.04
C HIS A 269 -27.34 16.03 15.85
N ALA A 270 -26.78 16.07 14.63
CA ALA A 270 -27.48 15.61 13.44
C ALA A 270 -27.85 14.12 13.50
N TYR A 271 -26.99 13.27 14.07
CA TYR A 271 -27.34 11.87 14.33
C TYR A 271 -28.41 11.73 15.42
N LYS A 272 -28.27 12.44 16.54
CA LYS A 272 -29.20 12.39 17.68
C LYS A 272 -30.61 12.83 17.32
N GLN A 273 -30.78 13.79 16.41
CA GLN A 273 -32.10 14.28 16.00
C GLN A 273 -32.69 13.53 14.80
N ALA A 274 -31.89 12.79 14.04
CA ALA A 274 -32.36 12.08 12.85
C ALA A 274 -33.50 11.10 13.13
N ARG A 275 -34.41 10.94 12.17
CA ARG A 275 -35.43 9.90 12.19
C ARG A 275 -34.89 8.57 11.63
N TYR A 276 -33.98 8.65 10.67
CA TYR A 276 -33.25 7.51 10.12
C TYR A 276 -31.82 7.93 9.74
N VAL A 277 -30.88 7.00 9.73
CA VAL A 277 -29.49 7.23 9.30
C VAL A 277 -29.12 6.31 8.15
N ILE A 278 -28.49 6.85 7.10
CA ILE A 278 -27.78 6.07 6.11
C ILE A 278 -26.31 6.48 6.06
N THR A 279 -25.41 5.50 6.07
CA THR A 279 -23.97 5.76 6.17
C THR A 279 -23.14 4.68 5.52
N ASP A 280 -21.93 5.02 5.09
CA ASP A 280 -20.89 4.05 4.69
C ASP A 280 -19.69 4.09 5.67
N SER A 281 -19.87 4.77 6.80
CA SER A 281 -18.88 4.95 7.85
C SER A 281 -19.11 3.96 8.97
N PHE A 282 -18.04 3.28 9.41
CA PHE A 282 -18.09 2.37 10.56
C PHE A 282 -18.47 3.10 11.84
N HIS A 283 -17.85 4.26 12.11
CA HIS A 283 -18.20 5.08 13.25
C HIS A 283 -19.59 5.72 13.07
N GLY A 284 -19.99 6.02 11.83
CA GLY A 284 -21.38 6.38 11.53
C GLY A 284 -22.36 5.31 12.00
N SER A 285 -22.13 4.05 11.65
CA SER A 285 -22.97 2.93 12.11
C SER A 285 -22.97 2.77 13.63
N ILE A 286 -21.81 2.98 14.28
CA ILE A 286 -21.71 2.93 15.75
C ILE A 286 -22.56 4.03 16.40
N PHE A 287 -22.46 5.28 15.93
CA PHE A 287 -23.21 6.38 16.53
C PHE A 287 -24.71 6.25 16.29
N ALA A 288 -25.14 5.68 15.16
CA ALA A 288 -26.54 5.30 14.98
C ALA A 288 -27.01 4.30 16.06
N ALA A 289 -26.18 3.29 16.37
CA ALA A 289 -26.48 2.32 17.43
C ALA A 289 -26.47 2.96 18.83
N ILE A 290 -25.50 3.82 19.15
CA ILE A 290 -25.39 4.53 20.45
C ILE A 290 -26.63 5.41 20.68
N PHE A 291 -27.04 6.20 19.68
CA PHE A 291 -28.24 7.04 19.77
C PHE A 291 -29.56 6.28 19.56
N LYS A 292 -29.50 4.97 19.31
CA LYS A 292 -30.65 4.10 19.04
C LYS A 292 -31.51 4.62 17.87
N LYS A 293 -30.85 5.01 16.79
CA LYS A 293 -31.47 5.53 15.58
C LYS A 293 -31.62 4.44 14.54
N PRO A 294 -32.82 4.25 13.96
CA PRO A 294 -32.99 3.36 12.83
C PRO A 294 -32.00 3.68 11.72
N PHE A 295 -31.34 2.66 11.15
CA PHE A 295 -30.26 2.91 10.21
C PHE A 295 -30.04 1.81 9.17
N SER A 296 -29.38 2.20 8.09
CA SER A 296 -28.82 1.34 7.05
C SER A 296 -27.35 1.69 6.83
N SER A 297 -26.54 0.68 6.51
CA SER A 297 -25.10 0.80 6.30
C SER A 297 -24.69 0.22 4.95
N ILE A 298 -23.99 1.02 4.16
CA ILE A 298 -23.30 0.58 2.95
C ILE A 298 -21.91 0.12 3.38
N TYR A 299 -21.59 -1.16 3.19
CA TYR A 299 -20.29 -1.68 3.58
C TYR A 299 -19.21 -1.20 2.61
N ASN A 300 -18.47 -0.18 3.04
CA ASN A 300 -17.46 0.45 2.21
C ASN A 300 -16.31 -0.54 1.88
N THR A 301 -16.23 -0.92 0.60
CA THR A 301 -15.27 -1.92 0.10
C THR A 301 -13.84 -1.41 0.14
N LYS A 302 -13.63 -0.13 -0.16
CA LYS A 302 -12.31 0.54 -0.10
C LYS A 302 -11.77 0.64 1.33
N ARG A 303 -12.66 0.77 2.32
CA ARG A 303 -12.31 1.00 3.74
C ARG A 303 -12.49 -0.22 4.65
N GLY A 304 -12.75 -1.40 4.05
CA GLY A 304 -12.80 -2.70 4.71
C GLY A 304 -14.21 -3.14 5.10
N VAL A 305 -14.73 -4.16 4.43
CA VAL A 305 -16.08 -4.74 4.65
C VAL A 305 -16.18 -5.51 5.96
N ASP A 306 -15.13 -6.24 6.34
CA ASP A 306 -15.17 -7.18 7.46
C ASP A 306 -15.46 -6.51 8.80
N ARG A 307 -15.04 -5.25 8.98
CA ARG A 307 -15.29 -4.50 10.22
C ARG A 307 -16.78 -4.20 10.43
N PHE A 308 -17.52 -3.94 9.36
CA PHE A 308 -18.97 -3.77 9.43
C PHE A 308 -19.67 -5.06 9.80
N LYS A 309 -19.34 -6.16 9.12
CA LYS A 309 -19.91 -7.49 9.41
C LYS A 309 -19.70 -7.90 10.86
N ASN A 310 -18.47 -7.73 11.37
CA ASN A 310 -18.15 -8.06 12.76
C ASN A 310 -18.96 -7.19 13.74
N LEU A 311 -19.04 -5.87 13.51
CA LEU A 311 -19.83 -4.96 14.34
C LEU A 311 -21.32 -5.35 14.34
N MET A 312 -21.92 -5.52 13.16
CA MET A 312 -23.35 -5.84 13.06
C MET A 312 -23.68 -7.19 13.69
N ASN A 313 -22.79 -8.18 13.56
CA ASN A 313 -22.94 -9.46 14.25
C ASN A 313 -22.86 -9.30 15.78
N SER A 314 -21.88 -8.55 16.29
CA SER A 314 -21.74 -8.27 17.73
C SER A 314 -22.96 -7.54 18.30
N LEU A 315 -23.50 -6.57 17.55
CA LEU A 315 -24.71 -5.83 17.94
C LEU A 315 -26.00 -6.65 17.78
N GLY A 316 -25.93 -7.85 17.18
CA GLY A 316 -27.09 -8.73 16.98
C GLY A 316 -27.96 -8.37 15.78
N PHE A 317 -27.46 -7.52 14.88
CA PHE A 317 -28.16 -7.09 13.66
C PHE A 317 -27.89 -8.00 12.45
N GLY A 318 -26.74 -8.68 12.39
CA GLY A 318 -26.34 -9.48 11.22
C GLY A 318 -26.31 -8.64 9.95
N ASP A 319 -26.78 -9.20 8.83
CA ASP A 319 -26.87 -8.45 7.56
C ASP A 319 -28.14 -7.60 7.43
N SER A 320 -29.01 -7.56 8.44
CA SER A 320 -30.29 -6.80 8.36
C SER A 320 -30.09 -5.30 8.16
N ARG A 321 -28.95 -4.73 8.55
CA ARG A 321 -28.69 -3.28 8.38
C ARG A 321 -27.95 -2.97 7.08
N ARG A 322 -27.68 -3.97 6.24
CA ARG A 322 -26.90 -3.77 5.02
C ARG A 322 -27.80 -3.34 3.86
N VAL A 323 -27.36 -2.30 3.16
CA VAL A 323 -27.82 -1.93 1.81
C VAL A 323 -26.61 -1.81 0.90
N TYR A 324 -26.80 -1.95 -0.40
CA TYR A 324 -25.73 -1.89 -1.40
C TYR A 324 -25.79 -0.57 -2.15
N GLU A 325 -24.63 -0.03 -2.51
CA GLU A 325 -24.56 1.14 -3.40
C GLU A 325 -25.16 0.86 -4.79
N THR A 326 -25.27 -0.42 -5.17
CA THR A 326 -25.89 -0.88 -6.42
C THR A 326 -27.37 -1.22 -6.30
N ASP A 327 -28.00 -1.08 -5.13
CA ASP A 327 -29.43 -1.35 -4.98
C ASP A 327 -30.25 -0.34 -5.81
N SER A 328 -31.19 -0.84 -6.61
CA SER A 328 -32.15 0.01 -7.31
C SER A 328 -33.19 0.60 -6.36
N VAL A 329 -34.00 1.54 -6.85
CA VAL A 329 -35.12 2.11 -6.08
C VAL A 329 -36.07 1.00 -5.64
N GLU A 330 -36.40 0.07 -6.54
CA GLU A 330 -37.27 -1.08 -6.27
C GLU A 330 -36.69 -1.99 -5.20
N ASN A 331 -35.38 -2.35 -5.29
CA ASN A 331 -34.70 -3.14 -4.26
C ASN A 331 -34.83 -2.50 -2.88
N ILE A 332 -34.65 -1.18 -2.77
CA ILE A 332 -34.78 -0.46 -1.50
C ILE A 332 -36.23 -0.47 -1.03
N HIS A 333 -37.21 -0.20 -1.90
CA HIS A 333 -38.64 -0.22 -1.58
C HIS A 333 -39.12 -1.60 -1.10
N GLU A 334 -38.61 -2.69 -1.67
CA GLU A 334 -38.95 -4.07 -1.28
C GLU A 334 -38.21 -4.54 -0.01
N ASN A 335 -37.05 -3.96 0.32
CA ASN A 335 -36.24 -4.40 1.46
C ASN A 335 -36.90 -4.09 2.81
N GLN A 336 -37.57 -5.08 3.41
CA GLN A 336 -38.29 -4.94 4.69
C GLN A 336 -37.43 -4.41 5.86
N ASN A 337 -36.10 -4.54 5.77
CA ASN A 337 -35.21 -4.04 6.80
C ASN A 337 -35.03 -2.52 6.79
N VAL A 338 -35.36 -1.83 5.70
CA VAL A 338 -35.42 -0.37 5.63
C VAL A 338 -36.75 0.07 6.26
N SER A 339 -36.77 0.16 7.58
CA SER A 339 -37.94 0.48 8.42
C SER A 339 -37.53 1.25 9.68
N PHE A 340 -38.45 2.02 10.26
CA PHE A 340 -38.26 2.66 11.57
C PHE A 340 -38.23 1.65 12.74
N ASP A 341 -38.80 0.46 12.54
CA ASP A 341 -38.89 -0.57 13.57
C ASP A 341 -37.60 -1.38 13.63
N ILE A 342 -36.72 -1.01 14.56
CA ILE A 342 -35.48 -1.75 14.85
C ILE A 342 -35.42 -2.11 16.33
N ASP A 343 -35.20 -3.40 16.62
CA ASP A 343 -34.93 -3.87 17.98
C ASP A 343 -33.46 -3.67 18.36
N PHE A 344 -33.21 -2.70 19.25
CA PHE A 344 -31.89 -2.44 19.82
C PHE A 344 -31.60 -3.24 21.11
N THR A 345 -32.49 -4.14 21.55
CA THR A 345 -32.35 -4.83 22.85
C THR A 345 -31.04 -5.62 22.94
N LYS A 346 -30.73 -6.43 21.92
CA LYS A 346 -29.47 -7.19 21.86
C LYS A 346 -28.25 -6.27 21.78
N ALA A 347 -28.31 -5.25 20.92
CA ALA A 347 -27.25 -4.26 20.76
C ALA A 347 -26.93 -3.55 22.10
N ASN A 348 -27.96 -3.07 22.81
CA ASN A 348 -27.81 -2.40 24.10
C ASN A 348 -27.22 -3.33 25.15
N LYS A 349 -27.73 -4.57 25.26
CA LYS A 349 -27.19 -5.56 26.21
C LYS A 349 -25.70 -5.84 25.94
N TYR A 350 -25.33 -6.00 24.67
CA TYR A 350 -23.93 -6.18 24.26
C TYR A 350 -23.08 -4.97 24.64
N ILE A 351 -23.49 -3.76 24.23
CA ILE A 351 -22.75 -2.51 24.50
C ILE A 351 -22.53 -2.32 26.00
N GLU A 352 -23.57 -2.46 26.83
CA GLU A 352 -23.44 -2.29 28.29
C GLU A 352 -22.52 -3.35 28.92
N THR A 353 -22.66 -4.61 28.50
CA THR A 353 -21.87 -5.72 29.05
C THR A 353 -20.39 -5.56 28.70
N GLU A 354 -20.09 -5.32 27.43
CA GLU A 354 -18.72 -5.23 26.94
C GLU A 354 -18.06 -3.89 27.33
N ARG A 355 -18.83 -2.80 27.51
CA ARG A 355 -18.35 -1.56 28.13
C ARG A 355 -17.83 -1.84 29.54
N LYS A 356 -18.63 -2.48 30.40
CA LYS A 356 -18.24 -2.79 31.79
C LYS A 356 -16.98 -3.64 31.85
N LYS A 357 -16.89 -4.67 31.00
CA LYS A 357 -15.68 -5.51 30.89
C LYS A 357 -14.46 -4.71 30.45
N SER A 358 -14.62 -3.85 29.44
CA SER A 358 -13.50 -3.08 28.88
C SER A 358 -13.03 -1.97 29.83
N LEU A 359 -13.95 -1.31 30.56
CA LEU A 359 -13.60 -0.36 31.62
C LEU A 359 -12.89 -1.05 32.80
N HIS A 360 -13.36 -2.24 33.19
CA HIS A 360 -12.69 -3.03 34.22
C HIS A 360 -11.27 -3.43 33.78
N TRP A 361 -11.12 -3.89 32.54
CA TRP A 361 -9.82 -4.20 31.95
C TRP A 361 -8.91 -2.97 31.91
N LEU A 362 -9.40 -1.83 31.44
CA LEU A 362 -8.64 -0.58 31.35
C LEU A 362 -8.19 -0.11 32.73
N LYS A 363 -9.07 -0.16 33.74
CA LYS A 363 -8.73 0.18 35.12
C LYS A 363 -7.59 -0.69 35.66
N ALA A 364 -7.68 -2.01 35.47
CA ALA A 364 -6.64 -2.95 35.90
C ALA A 364 -5.32 -2.73 35.15
N ALA A 365 -5.40 -2.52 33.83
CA ALA A 365 -4.26 -2.22 32.98
C ALA A 365 -3.53 -0.95 33.42
N LEU A 366 -4.25 0.11 33.83
CA LEU A 366 -3.68 1.36 34.32
C LEU A 366 -3.14 1.29 35.77
N SER A 367 -3.72 0.45 36.63
CA SER A 367 -3.34 0.39 38.06
C SER A 367 -2.24 -0.62 38.42
N GLY A 368 -1.71 -1.37 37.47
CA GLY A 368 -0.60 -2.33 37.72
C GLY A 368 -1.04 -3.64 38.35
N GLN A 369 -2.34 -3.85 38.52
CA GLN A 369 -2.88 -5.10 39.01
C GLN A 369 -2.94 -6.07 37.82
N SER A 370 -2.25 -7.21 37.94
CA SER A 370 -2.29 -8.23 36.89
C SER A 370 -3.74 -8.60 36.62
N ALA A 371 -4.18 -8.41 35.37
CA ALA A 371 -5.50 -8.81 34.92
C ALA A 371 -5.56 -10.35 34.78
N GLN A 372 -5.37 -11.10 35.87
CA GLN A 372 -5.70 -12.52 35.97
C GLN A 372 -6.24 -12.89 37.36
N SER A 373 -7.52 -13.29 37.35
CA SER A 373 -8.25 -14.15 38.29
C SER A 373 -8.42 -13.72 39.75
N GLY A 374 -9.68 -13.43 40.12
CA GLY A 374 -10.22 -13.60 41.48
C GLY A 374 -11.46 -14.53 41.45
N PRO A 375 -11.60 -15.52 42.35
CA PRO A 375 -12.61 -16.58 42.31
C PRO A 375 -13.87 -16.32 43.18
N LEU A 376 -14.93 -17.11 42.89
CA LEU A 376 -16.23 -17.31 43.58
C LEU A 376 -17.25 -16.16 43.41
N GLY A 377 -18.49 -16.34 42.96
CA GLY A 377 -19.32 -17.54 42.82
C GLY A 377 -20.63 -17.31 43.58
N PHE A 378 -21.73 -17.04 42.89
CA PHE A 378 -23.06 -17.45 43.35
C PHE A 378 -24.03 -17.63 42.17
N LEU A 379 -24.77 -18.73 42.26
CA LEU A 379 -25.58 -19.40 41.25
C LEU A 379 -26.82 -18.62 40.81
N GLY A 380 -27.33 -18.97 39.62
CA GLY A 380 -28.79 -19.00 39.42
C GLY A 380 -29.29 -18.51 38.07
N GLY A 381 -29.33 -19.42 37.08
CA GLY A 381 -30.33 -19.37 36.02
C GLY A 381 -30.10 -18.37 34.88
N ILE A 382 -29.66 -18.89 33.73
CA ILE A 382 -30.39 -18.80 32.45
C ILE A 382 -29.79 -19.90 31.57
N LYS A 383 -30.56 -20.98 31.40
CA LYS A 383 -30.39 -21.93 30.30
C LYS A 383 -30.72 -21.20 29.01
N GLU A 384 -29.72 -20.67 28.30
CA GLU A 384 -29.87 -20.33 26.88
C GLU A 384 -29.19 -21.40 26.03
N LYS A 385 -30.04 -22.06 25.24
CA LYS A 385 -29.73 -23.17 24.34
C LYS A 385 -28.52 -22.83 23.45
N ARG A 386 -27.39 -23.47 23.73
CA ARG A 386 -26.42 -23.81 22.68
C ARG A 386 -27.12 -24.81 21.76
N GLN A 387 -27.62 -24.34 20.62
CA GLN A 387 -27.69 -25.20 19.44
C GLN A 387 -26.25 -25.50 19.04
N SER A 388 -25.71 -26.56 19.65
CA SER A 388 -24.64 -27.33 19.05
C SER A 388 -25.16 -27.80 17.71
N TRP A 389 -24.56 -27.33 16.62
CA TRP A 389 -24.39 -28.22 15.48
C TRP A 389 -23.54 -29.35 16.03
N GLY A 390 -24.20 -30.48 16.29
CA GLY A 390 -23.57 -31.65 16.84
C GLY A 390 -22.45 -32.07 15.91
N LEU A 391 -21.20 -31.88 16.34
CA LEU A 391 -20.19 -32.90 16.10
C LEU A 391 -20.84 -34.20 16.58
N SER A 392 -21.07 -35.16 15.70
CA SER A 392 -21.36 -36.52 16.14
C SER A 392 -20.15 -36.93 16.96
N LYS A 393 -20.33 -36.98 18.28
CA LYS A 393 -19.30 -37.45 19.22
C LYS A 393 -18.92 -38.92 18.98
N ASP A 394 -19.57 -39.57 18.03
CA ASP A 394 -19.43 -41.00 17.75
C ASP A 394 -18.32 -41.34 16.74
N ARG A 395 -17.57 -40.37 16.19
CA ARG A 395 -16.58 -40.66 15.12
C ARG A 395 -15.17 -40.12 15.33
N ILE A 396 -14.78 -39.88 16.58
CA ILE A 396 -13.39 -39.54 16.95
C ILE A 396 -12.69 -40.79 17.54
N HIS A 397 -13.09 -41.99 17.09
CA HIS A 397 -12.43 -43.24 17.44
C HIS A 397 -11.62 -43.73 16.24
N GLU A 398 -10.36 -44.11 16.46
CA GLU A 398 -9.62 -45.01 15.56
C GLU A 398 -10.25 -46.40 15.67
N ASP A 399 -11.42 -46.60 15.05
CA ASP A 399 -12.06 -47.90 14.89
C ASP A 399 -12.04 -48.30 13.40
N ASP A 400 -11.96 -49.61 13.14
CA ASP A 400 -11.94 -50.23 11.80
C ASP A 400 -13.20 -49.95 10.94
N SER A 401 -14.12 -49.10 11.39
CA SER A 401 -15.38 -48.72 10.71
C SER A 401 -15.24 -47.65 9.61
N ASP A 402 -14.11 -46.95 9.55
CA ASP A 402 -13.87 -45.83 8.61
C ASP A 402 -13.07 -46.25 7.36
N LEU A 403 -13.12 -47.55 7.06
CA LEU A 403 -12.20 -48.24 6.17
C LEU A 403 -12.95 -49.10 5.14
N VAL A 404 -12.65 -48.87 3.86
CA VAL A 404 -13.13 -49.70 2.75
C VAL A 404 -11.99 -50.60 2.31
N ASP A 405 -11.98 -51.84 2.82
CA ASP A 405 -11.05 -52.89 2.40
C ASP A 405 -11.57 -53.53 1.11
N ARG A 406 -10.71 -53.70 0.09
CA ARG A 406 -11.09 -54.26 -1.22
C ARG A 406 -12.32 -53.56 -1.82
N PRO A 407 -12.25 -52.24 -2.08
CA PRO A 407 -13.36 -51.44 -2.57
C PRO A 407 -14.01 -52.02 -3.83
N LYS A 408 -15.34 -52.13 -3.84
CA LYS A 408 -16.11 -52.55 -5.01
C LYS A 408 -16.34 -51.36 -5.92
N PHE A 409 -15.70 -51.37 -7.08
CA PHE A 409 -15.80 -50.30 -8.06
C PHE A 409 -16.88 -50.57 -9.11
N SER A 410 -17.53 -49.50 -9.56
CA SER A 410 -18.40 -49.44 -10.73
C SER A 410 -17.82 -48.45 -11.74
N ALA A 411 -18.09 -48.64 -13.03
CA ALA A 411 -17.65 -47.74 -14.10
C ALA A 411 -18.83 -47.28 -14.95
N ASN A 412 -18.73 -46.09 -15.55
CA ASN A 412 -19.75 -45.57 -16.46
C ASN A 412 -19.67 -46.14 -17.88
N ASN A 413 -18.63 -46.91 -18.19
CA ASN A 413 -18.45 -47.54 -19.50
C ASN A 413 -17.42 -48.69 -19.43
N ALA A 414 -17.24 -49.37 -20.57
CA ALA A 414 -16.35 -50.52 -20.70
C ALA A 414 -14.85 -50.18 -20.79
N ALA A 415 -14.46 -48.90 -20.75
CA ALA A 415 -13.04 -48.51 -20.79
C ALA A 415 -12.27 -49.01 -19.56
N TRP A 416 -12.98 -49.23 -18.46
CA TRP A 416 -12.45 -49.81 -17.23
C TRP A 416 -12.78 -51.31 -17.17
N ARG A 417 -11.74 -52.13 -17.04
CA ARG A 417 -11.86 -53.53 -16.62
C ARG A 417 -11.61 -53.61 -15.11
N ILE A 418 -12.56 -54.17 -14.38
CA ILE A 418 -12.52 -54.29 -12.92
C ILE A 418 -12.42 -55.78 -12.57
N THR A 419 -11.36 -56.18 -11.88
CA THR A 419 -11.10 -57.56 -11.47
C THR A 419 -10.89 -57.63 -9.96
N SER A 420 -11.63 -58.51 -9.28
CA SER A 420 -11.43 -58.75 -7.84
C SER A 420 -10.22 -59.68 -7.61
N LYS A 421 -9.25 -59.26 -6.79
CA LYS A 421 -8.10 -60.08 -6.36
C LYS A 421 -8.21 -60.40 -4.86
N LYS A 422 -7.39 -61.35 -4.39
CA LYS A 422 -7.38 -61.82 -2.99
C LYS A 422 -7.32 -60.66 -1.96
N ASN A 423 -6.50 -59.64 -2.23
CA ASN A 423 -6.19 -58.54 -1.31
C ASN A 423 -6.43 -57.13 -1.89
N ALA A 424 -6.98 -57.00 -3.11
CA ALA A 424 -7.17 -55.71 -3.78
C ALA A 424 -8.24 -55.80 -4.87
N THR A 425 -8.72 -54.64 -5.32
CA THR A 425 -9.49 -54.52 -6.56
C THR A 425 -8.57 -53.99 -7.66
N GLU A 426 -8.39 -54.76 -8.72
CA GLU A 426 -7.61 -54.35 -9.89
C GLU A 426 -8.48 -53.58 -10.88
N LEU A 427 -8.04 -52.38 -11.20
CA LEU A 427 -8.62 -51.49 -12.20
C LEU A 427 -7.63 -51.39 -13.36
N THR A 428 -8.07 -51.71 -14.57
CA THR A 428 -7.26 -51.60 -15.80
C THR A 428 -7.99 -50.74 -16.83
N VAL A 429 -7.28 -49.82 -17.45
CA VAL A 429 -7.75 -48.96 -18.54
C VAL A 429 -7.10 -49.42 -19.84
N ALA A 430 -7.88 -49.60 -20.90
CA ALA A 430 -7.32 -49.89 -22.22
C ALA A 430 -6.48 -48.69 -22.73
N PRO A 431 -5.32 -48.90 -23.37
CA PRO A 431 -4.42 -47.80 -23.73
C PRO A 431 -5.04 -46.67 -24.57
N SER A 432 -6.03 -46.98 -25.43
CA SER A 432 -6.76 -46.02 -26.26
C SER A 432 -7.85 -45.25 -25.52
N ASP A 433 -8.25 -45.71 -24.34
CA ASP A 433 -9.48 -45.28 -23.67
C ASP A 433 -9.20 -44.41 -22.43
N ALA A 434 -7.95 -44.01 -22.24
CA ALA A 434 -7.49 -43.05 -21.23
C ALA A 434 -7.89 -41.60 -21.59
N ILE A 435 -9.16 -41.38 -21.91
CA ILE A 435 -9.72 -40.09 -22.30
C ILE A 435 -10.63 -39.51 -21.21
N ARG A 436 -10.88 -38.20 -21.30
CA ARG A 436 -11.75 -37.49 -20.34
C ARG A 436 -13.20 -37.98 -20.49
N GLY A 437 -13.83 -38.29 -19.36
CA GLY A 437 -15.23 -38.75 -19.32
C GLY A 437 -15.40 -40.24 -19.00
N ASN A 438 -14.33 -41.03 -19.06
CA ASN A 438 -14.32 -42.44 -18.63
C ASN A 438 -13.98 -42.50 -17.13
N LEU A 439 -14.93 -42.96 -16.31
CA LEU A 439 -14.93 -42.76 -14.86
C LEU A 439 -15.18 -44.09 -14.15
N VAL A 440 -14.52 -44.27 -13.01
CA VAL A 440 -14.70 -45.41 -12.11
C VAL A 440 -14.83 -44.92 -10.67
N TRP A 441 -15.73 -45.50 -9.88
CA TRP A 441 -16.03 -45.04 -8.52
C TRP A 441 -16.44 -46.18 -7.58
N CYS A 442 -16.31 -45.96 -6.28
CA CYS A 442 -16.79 -46.84 -5.22
C CYS A 442 -17.42 -46.03 -4.09
N ASP A 443 -18.27 -46.65 -3.28
CA ASP A 443 -18.91 -45.98 -2.15
C ASP A 443 -17.90 -45.68 -1.04
N LEU A 444 -18.07 -44.52 -0.40
CA LEU A 444 -17.38 -44.14 0.83
C LEU A 444 -18.06 -44.81 2.04
N PRO A 445 -17.36 -44.99 3.17
CA PRO A 445 -17.94 -45.63 4.36
C PRO A 445 -19.10 -44.82 4.94
N PHE A 446 -19.20 -43.53 4.60
CA PHE A 446 -20.29 -42.65 4.99
C PHE A 446 -20.40 -41.41 4.08
N PRO A 447 -21.58 -40.76 4.03
CA PRO A 447 -21.75 -39.48 3.35
C PRO A 447 -20.88 -38.38 3.99
N LEU A 448 -20.31 -37.51 3.14
CA LEU A 448 -19.47 -36.41 3.59
C LEU A 448 -20.31 -35.16 3.92
N LEU A 449 -19.98 -34.51 5.04
CA LEU A 449 -20.69 -33.32 5.52
C LEU A 449 -20.13 -32.04 4.89
N LYS A 450 -21.02 -31.15 4.43
CA LYS A 450 -20.64 -29.85 3.88
C LYS A 450 -19.86 -29.02 4.91
N GLN A 451 -18.80 -28.36 4.46
CA GLN A 451 -17.86 -27.55 5.26
C GLN A 451 -17.07 -28.33 6.31
N ALA A 452 -17.29 -29.64 6.48
CA ALA A 452 -16.41 -30.48 7.28
C ALA A 452 -15.12 -30.78 6.50
N ALA A 453 -14.06 -31.05 7.26
CA ALA A 453 -12.73 -31.33 6.78
C ALA A 453 -12.44 -32.82 6.93
N TYR A 454 -11.88 -33.46 5.90
CA TYR A 454 -11.56 -34.87 5.91
C TYR A 454 -10.12 -35.12 5.46
N ARG A 455 -9.53 -36.17 6.02
CA ARG A 455 -8.28 -36.79 5.55
C ARG A 455 -8.62 -38.12 4.90
N MET A 456 -8.28 -38.28 3.63
CA MET A 456 -8.44 -39.54 2.90
C MET A 456 -7.06 -40.16 2.62
N LYS A 457 -6.91 -41.44 2.96
CA LYS A 457 -5.73 -42.26 2.65
C LYS A 457 -6.11 -43.36 1.67
N ILE A 458 -5.38 -43.51 0.58
CA ILE A 458 -5.54 -44.60 -0.38
C ILE A 458 -4.27 -45.45 -0.43
N LYS A 459 -4.40 -46.76 -0.20
CA LYS A 459 -3.34 -47.74 -0.38
C LYS A 459 -3.54 -48.47 -1.70
N TRP A 460 -2.58 -48.36 -2.60
CA TRP A 460 -2.71 -48.79 -3.97
C TRP A 460 -1.36 -48.99 -4.68
N THR A 461 -1.36 -49.79 -5.73
CA THR A 461 -0.26 -49.92 -6.68
C THR A 461 -0.68 -49.27 -8.01
N VAL A 462 0.03 -48.23 -8.43
CA VAL A 462 -0.35 -47.42 -9.60
C VAL A 462 0.49 -47.78 -10.82
N ARG A 463 -0.16 -47.91 -11.98
CA ARG A 463 0.42 -48.15 -13.30
C ARG A 463 0.03 -47.02 -14.26
N THR A 464 0.95 -46.08 -14.53
CA THR A 464 0.75 -45.05 -15.55
C THR A 464 2.07 -44.42 -16.02
N THR A 465 2.08 -43.87 -17.24
CA THR A 465 3.10 -42.96 -17.75
C THR A 465 2.89 -41.50 -17.32
N GLY A 466 1.72 -41.14 -16.80
CA GLY A 466 1.41 -39.79 -16.31
C GLY A 466 2.17 -39.41 -15.04
N ASN A 467 2.42 -38.11 -14.86
CA ASN A 467 3.19 -37.59 -13.72
C ASN A 467 2.34 -37.34 -12.46
N ALA A 468 1.01 -37.34 -12.58
CA ALA A 468 0.11 -37.06 -11.47
C ALA A 468 -1.30 -37.65 -11.69
N ILE A 469 -2.00 -37.96 -10.59
CA ILE A 469 -3.38 -38.45 -10.59
C ILE A 469 -4.23 -37.55 -9.69
N ASN A 470 -5.37 -37.08 -10.21
CA ASN A 470 -6.35 -36.37 -9.39
C ASN A 470 -7.27 -37.36 -8.70
N LEU A 471 -7.54 -37.12 -7.42
CA LEU A 471 -8.50 -37.86 -6.61
C LEU A 471 -9.79 -37.06 -6.51
N HIS A 472 -10.93 -37.74 -6.62
CA HIS A 472 -12.24 -37.10 -6.66
C HIS A 472 -13.22 -37.67 -5.65
N ILE A 473 -14.16 -36.82 -5.22
CA ILE A 473 -15.41 -37.24 -4.57
C ILE A 473 -16.57 -37.00 -5.55
N ARG A 474 -17.56 -37.91 -5.54
CA ARG A 474 -18.72 -37.92 -6.44
C ARG A 474 -20.02 -37.95 -5.63
N ASN A 475 -20.99 -37.17 -6.07
CA ASN A 475 -22.37 -37.22 -5.63
C ASN A 475 -23.11 -38.22 -6.52
N GLU A 476 -23.63 -39.28 -5.90
CA GLU A 476 -24.21 -40.42 -6.61
C GLU A 476 -25.44 -40.02 -7.46
N GLU A 477 -26.36 -39.25 -6.86
CA GLU A 477 -27.64 -38.86 -7.46
C GLU A 477 -27.47 -37.92 -8.65
N THR A 478 -26.59 -36.91 -8.52
CA THR A 478 -26.43 -35.86 -9.53
C THR A 478 -25.30 -36.16 -10.52
N GLY A 479 -24.41 -37.11 -10.21
CA GLY A 479 -23.19 -37.39 -10.96
C GLY A 479 -22.12 -36.31 -10.89
N LYS A 480 -22.35 -35.21 -10.14
CA LYS A 480 -21.36 -34.14 -9.94
C LYS A 480 -20.17 -34.66 -9.16
N PHE A 481 -18.97 -34.20 -9.48
CA PHE A 481 -17.74 -34.57 -8.78
C PHE A 481 -16.82 -33.37 -8.55
N ARG A 482 -15.94 -33.49 -7.55
CA ARG A 482 -14.96 -32.47 -7.16
C ARG A 482 -13.58 -33.10 -7.01
N VAL A 483 -12.55 -32.41 -7.48
CA VAL A 483 -11.16 -32.78 -7.21
C VAL A 483 -10.86 -32.45 -5.74
N ILE A 484 -10.37 -33.42 -4.98
CA ILE A 484 -10.04 -33.27 -3.56
C ILE A 484 -8.52 -33.27 -3.30
N GLY A 485 -7.71 -33.65 -4.30
CA GLY A 485 -6.27 -33.54 -4.23
C GLY A 485 -5.60 -34.16 -5.46
N THR A 486 -4.30 -33.92 -5.59
CA THR A 486 -3.49 -34.45 -6.69
C THR A 486 -2.29 -35.19 -6.11
N VAL A 487 -2.10 -36.44 -6.53
CA VAL A 487 -1.00 -37.30 -6.11
C VAL A 487 0.08 -37.30 -7.20
N ALA A 488 1.32 -36.99 -6.82
CA ALA A 488 2.46 -37.03 -7.74
C ALA A 488 3.01 -38.45 -7.91
N ILE A 489 3.24 -38.86 -9.17
CA ILE A 489 3.79 -40.17 -9.55
C ILE A 489 5.29 -40.00 -9.84
N LYS A 490 6.09 -39.80 -8.79
CA LYS A 490 7.57 -39.74 -8.88
C LYS A 490 8.21 -41.11 -8.58
N GLY A 491 9.05 -41.61 -9.51
CA GLY A 491 10.18 -42.51 -9.22
C GLY A 491 9.93 -43.96 -8.76
N ARG A 492 8.70 -44.43 -8.55
CA ARG A 492 8.42 -45.85 -8.24
C ARG A 492 7.13 -46.30 -8.93
N LYS A 493 7.23 -46.75 -10.18
CA LYS A 493 6.13 -47.40 -10.90
C LYS A 493 5.98 -48.83 -10.39
N ASN A 494 4.75 -49.35 -10.30
CA ASN A 494 4.49 -50.72 -9.87
C ASN A 494 4.93 -51.07 -8.43
N VAL A 495 4.89 -50.10 -7.51
CA VAL A 495 5.14 -50.33 -6.08
C VAL A 495 3.91 -49.94 -5.27
N SER A 496 3.50 -50.81 -4.34
CA SER A 496 2.43 -50.50 -3.39
C SER A 496 2.82 -49.28 -2.56
N ARG A 497 1.91 -48.30 -2.49
CA ARG A 497 2.12 -47.01 -1.81
C ARG A 497 0.84 -46.57 -1.12
N THR A 498 0.99 -45.66 -0.15
CA THR A 498 -0.14 -44.99 0.49
C THR A 498 -0.03 -43.49 0.23
N ASP A 499 -1.07 -42.90 -0.35
CA ASP A 499 -1.16 -41.46 -0.59
C ASP A 499 -2.26 -40.86 0.28
N THR A 500 -2.02 -39.64 0.78
CA THR A 500 -2.92 -38.94 1.69
C THR A 500 -3.30 -37.59 1.11
N VAL A 501 -4.60 -37.26 1.15
CA VAL A 501 -5.13 -35.93 0.80
C VAL A 501 -6.04 -35.41 1.90
N GLU A 502 -5.98 -34.11 2.16
CA GLU A 502 -6.81 -33.41 3.15
C GLU A 502 -7.64 -32.35 2.41
N PHE A 503 -8.96 -32.32 2.65
CA PHE A 503 -9.86 -31.46 1.88
C PHE A 503 -11.09 -31.03 2.69
N ILE A 504 -11.69 -29.90 2.30
CA ILE A 504 -12.97 -29.40 2.81
C ILE A 504 -14.05 -29.72 1.79
N VAL A 505 -15.19 -30.22 2.27
CA VAL A 505 -16.32 -30.59 1.41
C VAL A 505 -17.11 -29.32 1.02
N PRO A 506 -17.24 -29.00 -0.29
CA PRO A 506 -17.81 -27.71 -0.71
C PRO A 506 -19.35 -27.68 -0.64
N GLU A 507 -20.02 -28.81 -0.81
CA GLU A 507 -21.48 -28.95 -0.87
C GLU A 507 -21.89 -30.34 -0.36
N GLU A 508 -23.16 -30.52 0.03
CA GLU A 508 -23.66 -31.80 0.58
C GLU A 508 -23.82 -32.88 -0.51
N GLY A 509 -23.94 -34.13 -0.08
CA GLY A 509 -24.33 -35.25 -0.94
C GLY A 509 -23.18 -35.98 -1.65
N PHE A 510 -21.92 -35.74 -1.30
CA PHE A 510 -20.82 -36.59 -1.77
C PHE A 510 -20.76 -37.89 -0.97
N THR A 511 -20.95 -39.02 -1.66
CA THR A 511 -21.03 -40.36 -1.06
C THR A 511 -20.05 -41.35 -1.67
N GLN A 512 -19.35 -40.98 -2.75
CA GLN A 512 -18.49 -41.89 -3.52
C GLN A 512 -17.08 -41.32 -3.73
N PHE A 513 -16.08 -42.20 -3.75
CA PHE A 513 -14.74 -41.92 -4.25
C PHE A 513 -14.66 -42.23 -5.74
N MET A 514 -13.94 -41.41 -6.52
CA MET A 514 -13.92 -41.53 -7.98
C MET A 514 -12.53 -41.27 -8.57
N LEU A 515 -12.22 -41.99 -9.66
CA LEU A 515 -11.04 -41.85 -10.49
C LEU A 515 -11.44 -41.69 -11.97
N GLY A 516 -10.67 -40.87 -12.70
CA GLY A 516 -10.83 -40.69 -14.14
C GLY A 516 -9.75 -41.43 -14.94
N ALA A 517 -10.13 -42.09 -16.03
CA ALA A 517 -9.24 -42.86 -16.89
C ALA A 517 -8.12 -42.01 -17.51
N VAL A 518 -8.39 -40.71 -17.73
CA VAL A 518 -7.43 -39.73 -18.27
C VAL A 518 -6.12 -39.64 -17.46
N HIS A 519 -6.14 -40.08 -16.19
CA HIS A 519 -4.96 -40.12 -15.34
C HIS A 519 -4.10 -41.39 -15.51
N PHE A 520 -4.57 -42.36 -16.29
CA PHE A 520 -3.96 -43.68 -16.44
C PHE A 520 -3.63 -43.95 -17.91
N THR A 521 -2.50 -43.41 -18.37
CA THR A 521 -1.96 -43.63 -19.72
C THR A 521 -0.84 -44.68 -19.73
N GLY A 522 -0.66 -45.38 -20.86
CA GLY A 522 0.42 -46.36 -21.07
C GLY A 522 -0.04 -47.82 -21.13
N GLU A 523 0.91 -48.73 -21.33
CA GLU A 523 0.65 -50.18 -21.38
C GLU A 523 0.27 -50.70 -19.98
N HIS A 524 -0.80 -51.48 -19.89
CA HIS A 524 -1.39 -51.98 -18.63
C HIS A 524 -1.75 -50.88 -17.60
N ALA A 525 -2.13 -49.69 -18.09
CA ALA A 525 -2.45 -48.56 -17.24
C ALA A 525 -3.65 -48.83 -16.31
N GLY A 526 -3.58 -48.34 -15.08
CA GLY A 526 -4.61 -48.55 -14.07
C GLY A 526 -4.04 -48.54 -12.65
N ALA A 527 -4.75 -49.16 -11.72
CA ALA A 527 -4.34 -49.27 -10.34
C ALA A 527 -4.88 -50.54 -9.67
N GLU A 528 -4.12 -51.10 -8.74
CA GLU A 528 -4.63 -52.07 -7.77
C GLU A 528 -4.92 -51.33 -6.47
N VAL A 529 -6.18 -51.20 -6.10
CA VAL A 529 -6.60 -50.49 -4.89
C VAL A 529 -6.82 -51.51 -3.78
N GLU A 530 -5.95 -51.49 -2.78
CA GLU A 530 -6.05 -52.37 -1.62
C GLU A 530 -7.10 -51.83 -0.64
N ARG A 531 -7.04 -50.52 -0.35
CA ARG A 531 -7.82 -49.90 0.73
C ARG A 531 -8.01 -48.40 0.57
N ILE A 532 -9.16 -47.90 1.01
CA ILE A 532 -9.43 -46.46 1.17
C ILE A 532 -9.91 -46.22 2.59
N ALA A 533 -9.32 -45.23 3.28
CA ALA A 533 -9.74 -44.79 4.61
C ALA A 533 -10.07 -43.30 4.58
N VAL A 534 -11.16 -42.90 5.21
CA VAL A 534 -11.61 -41.50 5.28
C VAL A 534 -11.91 -41.13 6.73
N GLN A 535 -11.26 -40.08 7.22
CA GLN A 535 -11.39 -39.63 8.62
C GLN A 535 -11.76 -38.15 8.66
N GLU A 536 -12.74 -37.76 9.48
CA GLU A 536 -13.03 -36.35 9.75
C GLU A 536 -11.91 -35.72 10.61
N ILE A 537 -11.45 -34.53 10.24
CA ILE A 537 -10.39 -33.79 10.94
C ILE A 537 -10.85 -32.36 11.25
N PRO A 538 -10.26 -31.68 12.25
CA PRO A 538 -10.56 -30.27 12.49
C PRO A 538 -10.22 -29.42 11.27
N VAL A 539 -11.12 -28.50 10.86
CA VAL A 539 -10.90 -27.59 9.71
C VAL A 539 -9.59 -26.80 9.84
N ALA A 540 -9.18 -26.46 11.06
CA ALA A 540 -7.92 -25.77 11.34
C ALA A 540 -6.66 -26.58 10.99
N ALA A 541 -6.77 -27.91 10.79
CA ALA A 541 -5.66 -28.78 10.45
C ALA A 541 -5.31 -28.78 8.94
N ILE A 542 -6.20 -28.28 8.07
CA ILE A 542 -5.99 -28.29 6.62
C ILE A 542 -5.07 -27.14 6.19
N LYS A 543 -3.95 -27.48 5.54
CA LYS A 543 -3.06 -26.49 4.90
C LYS A 543 -3.69 -26.01 3.58
N PRO A 544 -3.81 -24.69 3.32
CA PRO A 544 -4.43 -24.19 2.09
C PRO A 544 -3.61 -24.54 0.84
N VAL A 545 -4.29 -24.98 -0.22
CA VAL A 545 -3.69 -25.31 -1.52
C VAL A 545 -3.24 -24.01 -2.21
N LYS A 546 -1.94 -23.89 -2.55
CA LYS A 546 -1.41 -22.75 -3.30
C LYS A 546 -1.96 -22.76 -4.74
N LYS A 547 -2.69 -21.71 -5.13
CA LYS A 547 -3.08 -21.44 -6.52
C LYS A 547 -1.87 -20.90 -7.29
N ALA A 548 -1.78 -21.18 -8.59
CA ALA A 548 -0.76 -20.57 -9.45
C ALA A 548 -0.99 -19.05 -9.51
N PRO A 549 0.08 -18.22 -9.43
CA PRO A 549 -0.08 -16.78 -9.31
C PRO A 549 -0.64 -16.16 -10.60
N GLY A 550 -1.55 -15.20 -10.45
CA GLY A 550 -2.12 -14.44 -11.57
C GLY A 550 -1.12 -13.44 -12.17
N HIS A 551 -1.39 -12.92 -13.38
CA HIS A 551 -0.50 -11.95 -14.05
C HIS A 551 -0.18 -10.72 -13.19
N ALA A 552 -1.15 -10.20 -12.45
CA ALA A 552 -0.96 -9.07 -11.54
C ALA A 552 -0.04 -9.43 -10.35
N GLU A 553 -0.13 -10.66 -9.84
CA GLU A 553 0.73 -11.14 -8.74
C GLU A 553 2.17 -11.34 -9.23
N VAL A 554 2.35 -11.86 -10.45
CA VAL A 554 3.68 -11.98 -11.07
C VAL A 554 4.29 -10.60 -11.35
N ALA A 555 3.50 -9.65 -11.88
CA ALA A 555 3.96 -8.28 -12.12
C ALA A 555 4.39 -7.59 -10.82
N LEU A 556 3.59 -7.75 -9.76
CA LEU A 556 3.89 -7.19 -8.44
C LEU A 556 5.17 -7.81 -7.85
N ASP A 557 5.33 -9.13 -7.89
CA ASP A 557 6.54 -9.82 -7.40
C ASP A 557 7.80 -9.33 -8.14
N LEU A 558 7.74 -9.20 -9.47
CA LEU A 558 8.85 -8.68 -10.26
C LEU A 558 9.13 -7.21 -9.97
N ALA A 559 8.11 -6.38 -9.79
CA ALA A 559 8.27 -4.97 -9.43
C ALA A 559 8.87 -4.80 -8.03
N LEU A 560 8.46 -5.64 -7.07
CA LEU A 560 9.02 -5.66 -5.72
C LEU A 560 10.50 -6.06 -5.74
N LYS A 561 10.87 -7.08 -6.53
CA LYS A 561 12.27 -7.49 -6.70
C LYS A 561 13.13 -6.40 -7.32
N ASP A 562 12.61 -5.70 -8.34
CA ASP A 562 13.31 -4.55 -8.92
C ASP A 562 13.48 -3.43 -7.89
N ASN A 563 12.43 -3.12 -7.15
CA ASN A 563 12.47 -2.12 -6.10
C ASN A 563 13.44 -2.51 -4.98
N GLU A 564 13.51 -3.78 -4.58
CA GLU A 564 14.49 -4.26 -3.59
C GLU A 564 15.93 -4.11 -4.09
N ARG A 565 16.19 -4.48 -5.36
CA ARG A 565 17.51 -4.27 -5.97
C ARG A 565 17.87 -2.79 -6.03
N PHE A 566 16.93 -1.94 -6.46
CA PHE A 566 17.10 -0.50 -6.52
C PHE A 566 17.34 0.08 -5.12
N VAL A 567 16.50 -0.25 -4.14
CA VAL A 567 16.64 0.19 -2.76
C VAL A 567 18.02 -0.21 -2.24
N LYS A 568 18.44 -1.45 -2.42
CA LYS A 568 19.76 -1.92 -1.94
C LYS A 568 20.94 -1.22 -2.60
N ALA A 569 20.84 -0.88 -3.89
CA ALA A 569 21.96 -0.39 -4.68
C ALA A 569 22.02 1.14 -4.86
N HIS A 570 20.89 1.86 -4.80
CA HIS A 570 20.89 3.32 -4.98
C HIS A 570 21.64 4.01 -3.84
N ALA A 571 22.17 5.20 -4.10
CA ALA A 571 22.92 5.96 -3.11
C ALA A 571 22.00 6.42 -1.95
N GLN A 572 21.97 5.65 -0.85
CA GLN A 572 21.04 5.85 0.28
C GLN A 572 21.51 6.83 1.36
N SER A 573 22.81 7.07 1.48
CA SER A 573 23.41 7.69 2.67
C SER A 573 23.85 9.14 2.44
N THR A 574 24.08 9.91 3.51
CA THR A 574 24.71 11.25 3.46
C THR A 574 26.20 11.23 3.10
N VAL A 575 26.80 10.05 2.96
CA VAL A 575 28.14 9.80 2.41
C VAL A 575 28.10 8.49 1.62
N SER A 576 28.58 8.43 0.38
CA SER A 576 28.49 7.21 -0.45
C SER A 576 29.31 6.03 0.10
N ARG A 577 28.72 4.83 0.09
CA ARG A 577 29.37 3.57 0.52
C ARG A 577 30.35 3.01 -0.50
N ASP A 578 30.21 3.37 -1.77
CA ASP A 578 31.08 2.96 -2.87
C ASP A 578 31.53 4.16 -3.72
N ILE A 579 32.40 3.91 -4.69
CA ILE A 579 32.94 4.95 -5.58
C ILE A 579 31.89 5.49 -6.56
N ILE A 580 30.98 4.64 -7.04
CA ILE A 580 29.96 5.00 -8.04
C ILE A 580 28.95 5.98 -7.45
N GLY A 581 28.43 5.71 -6.27
CA GLY A 581 27.52 6.61 -5.56
C GLY A 581 28.18 7.94 -5.16
N ALA A 582 29.50 7.96 -4.95
CA ALA A 582 30.22 9.20 -4.66
C ALA A 582 30.40 10.04 -5.93
N ARG A 583 30.77 9.41 -7.05
CA ARG A 583 30.82 10.04 -8.37
C ARG A 583 29.47 10.66 -8.74
N ALA A 584 28.39 9.92 -8.53
CA ALA A 584 27.03 10.40 -8.81
C ALA A 584 26.67 11.66 -7.99
N ARG A 585 27.05 11.72 -6.71
CA ARG A 585 26.75 12.87 -5.84
C ARG A 585 27.62 14.08 -6.10
N LEU A 586 28.92 13.87 -6.35
CA LEU A 586 29.80 14.93 -6.85
C LEU A 586 29.17 15.59 -8.07
N MET A 587 28.76 14.77 -9.05
CA MET A 587 28.20 15.28 -10.30
C MET A 587 26.81 15.89 -10.13
N PHE A 588 25.98 15.37 -9.23
CA PHE A 588 24.67 15.97 -8.93
C PHE A 588 24.80 17.44 -8.48
N HIS A 589 25.74 17.72 -7.58
CA HIS A 589 25.97 19.08 -7.10
C HIS A 589 26.79 19.91 -8.09
N ALA A 590 27.85 19.37 -8.67
CA ALA A 590 28.68 20.06 -9.66
C ALA A 590 27.86 20.48 -10.89
N HIS A 591 27.02 19.59 -11.41
CA HIS A 591 26.18 19.90 -12.55
C HIS A 591 25.12 20.97 -12.26
N ALA A 592 24.60 21.04 -11.02
CA ALA A 592 23.72 22.14 -10.63
C ALA A 592 24.43 23.50 -10.67
N ILE A 593 25.74 23.52 -10.35
CA ILE A 593 26.58 24.71 -10.43
C ILE A 593 26.91 25.05 -11.89
N GLU A 594 27.31 24.06 -12.71
CA GLU A 594 27.55 24.23 -14.15
C GLU A 594 26.35 24.86 -14.86
N LYS A 595 25.12 24.41 -14.58
CA LYS A 595 23.91 24.99 -15.17
C LYS A 595 23.73 26.46 -14.83
N GLY A 596 24.07 26.87 -13.61
CA GLY A 596 23.99 28.29 -13.24
C GLY A 596 25.11 29.11 -13.85
N LEU A 597 26.31 28.53 -14.05
CA LEU A 597 27.40 29.16 -14.77
C LEU A 597 27.08 29.38 -16.25
N SER A 598 26.22 28.53 -16.84
CA SER A 598 25.93 28.57 -18.27
C SER A 598 24.87 29.61 -18.66
N ARG A 599 24.37 30.40 -17.71
CA ARG A 599 23.32 31.40 -17.94
C ARG A 599 23.90 32.68 -18.53
N SER A 600 23.22 33.24 -19.53
CA SER A 600 23.55 34.58 -20.05
C SER A 600 23.25 35.67 -19.02
N ASP A 601 22.19 35.53 -18.22
CA ASP A 601 21.83 36.39 -17.09
C ASP A 601 22.47 35.93 -15.76
N PHE A 602 23.80 35.82 -15.77
CA PHE A 602 24.56 35.29 -14.65
C PHE A 602 24.23 35.97 -13.31
N ARG A 603 23.76 35.17 -12.34
CA ARG A 603 23.44 35.64 -10.98
C ARG A 603 24.60 35.38 -10.03
N ALA A 604 25.38 36.42 -9.70
CA ALA A 604 26.48 36.27 -8.75
C ALA A 604 26.01 35.77 -7.37
N GLY A 605 26.81 34.90 -6.74
CA GLY A 605 26.51 34.27 -5.45
C GLY A 605 25.43 33.17 -5.50
N PHE A 606 25.08 32.66 -6.69
CA PHE A 606 24.16 31.52 -6.78
C PHE A 606 24.78 30.22 -6.24
N GLY A 607 23.95 29.22 -5.89
CA GLY A 607 24.46 27.92 -5.43
C GLY A 607 24.43 27.69 -3.92
N LYS A 608 23.65 28.47 -3.15
CA LYS A 608 23.45 28.33 -1.69
C LYS A 608 23.14 26.92 -1.17
N ILE A 609 22.66 26.02 -2.03
CA ILE A 609 22.43 24.60 -1.72
C ILE A 609 23.50 23.71 -2.37
N ALA A 610 23.79 23.94 -3.66
CA ALA A 610 24.68 23.08 -4.43
C ALA A 610 26.15 23.18 -4.00
N VAL A 611 26.65 24.38 -3.67
CA VAL A 611 28.05 24.60 -3.28
C VAL A 611 28.37 23.96 -1.92
N PRO A 612 27.55 24.13 -0.85
CA PRO A 612 27.76 23.38 0.40
C PRO A 612 27.68 21.86 0.22
N GLY A 613 26.75 21.38 -0.62
CA GLY A 613 26.65 19.97 -0.97
C GLY A 613 27.92 19.44 -1.63
N LEU A 614 28.42 20.15 -2.64
CA LEU A 614 29.65 19.77 -3.34
C LEU A 614 30.88 19.80 -2.43
N ALA A 615 31.02 20.83 -1.59
CA ALA A 615 32.12 20.95 -0.64
C ALA A 615 32.14 19.77 0.35
N LYS A 616 30.96 19.36 0.85
CA LYS A 616 30.83 18.17 1.69
C LYS A 616 31.31 16.91 0.99
N GLU A 617 30.89 16.67 -0.25
CA GLU A 617 31.29 15.48 -1.00
C GLU A 617 32.80 15.48 -1.33
N MET A 618 33.36 16.61 -1.76
CA MET A 618 34.79 16.72 -2.08
C MET A 618 35.67 16.52 -0.84
N ASN A 619 35.32 17.16 0.29
CA ASN A 619 36.05 16.96 1.55
C ASN A 619 35.96 15.51 2.02
N GLY A 620 34.77 14.89 1.91
CA GLY A 620 34.56 13.48 2.25
C GLY A 620 35.36 12.53 1.35
N TRP A 621 35.45 12.81 0.05
CA TRP A 621 36.25 12.03 -0.90
C TRP A 621 37.72 11.96 -0.50
N ILE A 622 38.30 13.13 -0.16
CA ILE A 622 39.69 13.23 0.31
C ILE A 622 39.88 12.53 1.65
N ALA A 623 38.97 12.75 2.61
CA ALA A 623 39.05 12.14 3.95
C ALA A 623 38.98 10.60 3.91
N MET A 624 38.32 10.04 2.89
CA MET A 624 38.27 8.59 2.65
C MET A 624 39.48 8.03 1.88
N GLY A 625 40.47 8.86 1.56
CA GLY A 625 41.67 8.44 0.83
C GLY A 625 41.41 8.03 -0.62
N ARG A 626 40.31 8.49 -1.23
CA ARG A 626 39.97 8.17 -2.62
C ARG A 626 40.86 8.95 -3.58
N GLY A 627 41.19 8.35 -4.72
CA GLY A 627 42.06 8.96 -5.73
C GLY A 627 41.53 10.31 -6.21
N VAL A 628 42.33 11.36 -6.11
CA VAL A 628 41.98 12.73 -6.57
C VAL A 628 42.12 12.89 -8.08
N GLU A 629 42.77 11.93 -8.74
CA GLU A 629 42.86 11.85 -10.20
C GLU A 629 41.60 11.26 -10.85
N ASP A 630 40.59 10.91 -10.06
CA ASP A 630 39.30 10.42 -10.57
C ASP A 630 38.64 11.48 -11.47
N PRO A 631 38.14 11.10 -12.68
CA PRO A 631 37.57 12.05 -13.62
C PRO A 631 36.41 12.89 -13.05
N PHE A 632 35.58 12.33 -12.17
CA PHE A 632 34.46 13.06 -11.57
C PHE A 632 34.92 14.05 -10.50
N PHE A 633 36.00 13.71 -9.78
CA PHE A 633 36.60 14.62 -8.81
C PHE A 633 37.28 15.80 -9.52
N ARG A 634 38.06 15.53 -10.58
CA ARG A 634 38.69 16.57 -11.40
C ARG A 634 37.64 17.49 -12.04
N ALA A 635 36.56 16.93 -12.60
CA ALA A 635 35.45 17.72 -13.13
C ALA A 635 34.80 18.61 -12.06
N ALA A 636 34.52 18.07 -10.87
CA ALA A 636 33.98 18.86 -9.76
C ALA A 636 34.92 20.00 -9.32
N ALA A 637 36.22 19.73 -9.24
CA ALA A 637 37.22 20.73 -8.89
C ALA A 637 37.31 21.84 -9.97
N SER A 638 37.26 21.45 -11.24
CA SER A 638 37.25 22.36 -12.39
C SER A 638 36.03 23.28 -12.39
N VAL A 639 34.82 22.74 -12.16
CA VAL A 639 33.58 23.54 -12.03
C VAL A 639 33.71 24.60 -10.93
N MET A 640 34.29 24.23 -9.77
CA MET A 640 34.49 25.18 -8.68
C MET A 640 35.56 26.22 -9.00
N ARG A 641 36.63 25.84 -9.72
CA ARG A 641 37.65 26.78 -10.18
C ARG A 641 37.02 27.87 -11.06
N VAL A 642 36.29 27.45 -12.10
CA VAL A 642 35.57 28.35 -13.01
C VAL A 642 34.57 29.22 -12.24
N TYR A 643 33.86 28.65 -11.26
CA TYR A 643 32.94 29.39 -10.41
C TYR A 643 33.66 30.53 -9.64
N PHE A 644 34.76 30.23 -8.94
CA PHE A 644 35.47 31.24 -8.14
C PHE A 644 36.17 32.29 -9.01
N GLU A 645 36.77 31.88 -10.13
CA GLU A 645 37.38 32.82 -11.09
C GLU A 645 36.35 33.77 -11.70
N ARG A 646 35.15 33.26 -12.05
CA ARG A 646 34.06 34.09 -12.59
C ARG A 646 33.54 35.11 -11.56
N HIS A 647 33.45 34.75 -10.28
CA HIS A 647 33.05 35.71 -9.24
C HIS A 647 34.14 36.74 -8.94
N LYS A 648 35.41 36.32 -8.98
CA LYS A 648 36.56 37.22 -8.84
C LYS A 648 36.61 38.26 -9.95
N SER A 649 36.37 37.87 -11.21
CA SER A 649 36.35 38.82 -12.34
C SER A 649 35.18 39.81 -12.28
N LEU A 650 34.09 39.46 -11.58
CA LEU A 650 32.94 40.32 -11.33
C LEU A 650 33.05 41.13 -10.02
N ASN A 651 34.16 40.99 -9.29
CA ASN A 651 34.40 41.63 -7.99
C ASN A 651 33.31 41.35 -6.94
N VAL A 652 32.78 40.12 -6.91
CA VAL A 652 31.76 39.67 -5.94
C VAL A 652 32.38 38.75 -4.89
N ASP A 653 32.17 39.07 -3.61
CA ASP A 653 32.66 38.26 -2.50
C ASP A 653 31.83 36.98 -2.32
N VAL A 654 32.49 35.84 -2.50
CA VAL A 654 31.95 34.49 -2.24
C VAL A 654 32.85 33.71 -1.27
N SER A 655 33.61 34.42 -0.42
CA SER A 655 34.56 33.82 0.53
C SER A 655 33.90 32.87 1.52
N GLU A 656 32.61 33.06 1.83
CA GLU A 656 31.83 32.13 2.64
C GLU A 656 31.77 30.71 2.02
N PHE A 657 31.67 30.61 0.69
CA PHE A 657 31.67 29.35 -0.02
C PHE A 657 33.06 28.74 -0.12
N TRP A 658 34.10 29.56 -0.31
CA TRP A 658 35.49 29.09 -0.33
C TRP A 658 35.89 28.39 0.97
N ARG A 659 35.44 28.93 2.12
CA ARG A 659 35.73 28.37 3.46
C ARG A 659 35.09 27.01 3.72
N LEU A 660 34.12 26.57 2.91
CA LEU A 660 33.51 25.24 3.05
C LEU A 660 34.43 24.11 2.57
N PHE A 661 35.40 24.42 1.71
CA PHE A 661 36.39 23.47 1.22
C PHE A 661 37.59 23.43 2.18
N ASN A 662 38.07 22.24 2.54
CA ASN A 662 39.27 22.11 3.37
C ASN A 662 40.53 22.50 2.58
N ALA A 663 41.67 22.69 3.26
CA ALA A 663 42.91 23.15 2.62
C ALA A 663 43.37 22.27 1.44
N SER A 664 43.18 20.95 1.54
CA SER A 664 43.51 20.01 0.47
C SER A 664 42.60 20.19 -0.75
N ALA A 665 41.29 20.31 -0.54
CA ALA A 665 40.31 20.57 -1.60
C ALA A 665 40.55 21.94 -2.26
N GLN A 666 40.85 22.98 -1.47
CA GLN A 666 41.19 24.31 -1.97
C GLN A 666 42.41 24.26 -2.91
N SER A 667 43.49 23.58 -2.50
CA SER A 667 44.69 23.40 -3.31
C SER A 667 44.39 22.67 -4.64
N LEU A 668 43.55 21.64 -4.60
CA LEU A 668 43.14 20.88 -5.79
C LEU A 668 42.26 21.71 -6.72
N ILE A 669 41.33 22.52 -6.20
CA ILE A 669 40.49 23.44 -6.98
C ILE A 669 41.38 24.48 -7.68
N THR A 670 42.34 25.09 -6.98
CA THR A 670 43.24 26.09 -7.59
C THR A 670 44.08 25.51 -8.72
N LYS A 671 44.44 24.22 -8.65
CA LYS A 671 45.26 23.52 -9.65
C LYS A 671 44.44 22.81 -10.73
N ALA A 672 43.12 22.77 -10.61
CA ALA A 672 42.25 22.00 -11.52
C ALA A 672 42.32 22.55 -12.95
N ASP A 673 42.38 21.67 -13.95
CA ASP A 673 42.33 22.05 -15.37
C ASP A 673 40.93 22.57 -15.74
N ASP A 674 40.81 23.70 -16.42
CA ASP A 674 39.54 24.31 -16.82
C ASP A 674 38.85 23.56 -17.99
N THR A 675 39.52 22.55 -18.56
CA THR A 675 38.97 21.66 -19.58
C THR A 675 38.32 20.37 -19.01
N ASP A 676 38.38 20.16 -17.69
CA ASP A 676 37.79 18.98 -17.05
C ASP A 676 36.32 19.17 -16.63
N GLY A 677 35.82 20.41 -16.54
CA GLY A 677 34.43 20.73 -16.21
C GLY A 677 34.11 22.23 -16.26
N GLY A 678 32.83 22.61 -16.27
CA GLY A 678 32.42 24.02 -16.37
C GLY A 678 31.49 24.30 -17.54
N VAL A 679 31.75 25.40 -18.26
CA VAL A 679 30.87 25.89 -19.36
C VAL A 679 31.67 26.22 -20.62
N LEU A 680 31.09 25.94 -21.78
CA LEU A 680 31.63 26.31 -23.10
C LEU A 680 30.56 26.87 -24.02
N ALA A 681 30.95 27.66 -25.03
CA ALA A 681 30.04 28.18 -26.04
C ALA A 681 29.42 27.03 -26.87
N ALA A 682 28.15 27.17 -27.27
CA ALA A 682 27.41 26.15 -27.99
C ALA A 682 28.07 25.76 -29.33
N GLY A 683 28.84 26.66 -29.95
CA GLY A 683 29.64 26.37 -31.15
C GLY A 683 30.99 25.68 -30.91
N SER A 684 31.48 25.58 -29.67
CA SER A 684 32.81 25.01 -29.38
C SER A 684 32.84 23.48 -29.51
N VAL A 685 34.01 22.96 -29.89
CA VAL A 685 34.31 21.52 -29.96
C VAL A 685 34.47 20.99 -28.54
N ARG A 686 33.64 20.00 -28.18
CA ARG A 686 33.62 19.40 -26.84
C ARG A 686 34.53 18.17 -26.72
N GLU A 687 34.68 17.42 -27.82
CA GLU A 687 35.52 16.23 -27.96
C GLU A 687 36.19 16.27 -29.35
N ALA A 688 37.37 15.67 -29.51
CA ALA A 688 38.09 15.65 -30.78
C ALA A 688 37.20 15.06 -31.89
N LYS A 689 36.95 15.84 -32.94
CA LYS A 689 36.18 15.37 -34.11
C LYS A 689 37.02 14.37 -34.90
N VAL A 690 36.38 13.33 -35.43
CA VAL A 690 36.92 12.54 -36.54
C VAL A 690 36.71 13.39 -37.81
N GLU A 691 37.77 13.84 -38.47
CA GLU A 691 37.66 14.71 -39.66
C GLU A 691 36.96 14.02 -40.83
N THR A 692 35.88 14.62 -41.34
CA THR A 692 35.29 14.33 -42.66
C THR A 692 34.54 15.56 -43.19
N ASN A 693 34.53 15.75 -44.52
CA ASN A 693 34.04 16.94 -45.25
C ASN A 693 32.50 16.99 -45.41
N GLN A 694 31.97 18.24 -45.37
CA GLN A 694 30.64 18.82 -45.66
C GLN A 694 29.37 17.94 -45.80
N ASP A 695 28.25 18.50 -45.30
CA ASP A 695 27.05 17.88 -44.67
C ASP A 695 27.31 17.41 -43.24
N ARG A 696 26.36 17.66 -42.31
CA ARG A 696 26.44 17.13 -40.94
C ARG A 696 26.34 15.61 -41.04
N ASN A 697 27.49 14.93 -41.10
CA ASN A 697 27.52 13.48 -41.06
C ASN A 697 27.06 12.98 -39.68
N PHE A 698 26.80 11.68 -39.57
CA PHE A 698 26.33 11.06 -38.33
C PHE A 698 27.20 11.42 -37.11
N LEU A 699 28.52 11.51 -37.27
CA LEU A 699 29.45 11.85 -36.18
C LEU A 699 29.31 13.32 -35.76
N ASP A 700 29.14 14.25 -36.71
CA ASP A 700 28.90 15.67 -36.41
C ASP A 700 27.59 15.90 -35.65
N VAL A 701 26.58 15.06 -35.86
CA VAL A 701 25.32 15.10 -35.11
C VAL A 701 25.53 14.53 -33.70
N VAL A 702 26.09 13.33 -33.59
CA VAL A 702 26.27 12.64 -32.30
C VAL A 702 27.20 13.40 -31.37
N TYR A 703 28.36 13.85 -31.85
CA TYR A 703 29.31 14.64 -31.05
C TYR A 703 28.91 16.11 -30.93
N GLY A 704 28.10 16.63 -31.85
CA GLY A 704 27.55 17.98 -31.79
C GLY A 704 26.45 18.14 -30.74
N ARG A 705 25.65 17.10 -30.51
CA ARG A 705 24.46 17.12 -29.65
C ARG A 705 24.80 17.49 -28.21
N ARG A 706 24.23 18.61 -27.76
CA ARG A 706 24.37 19.14 -26.40
C ARG A 706 23.04 19.62 -25.85
N SER A 707 22.92 19.69 -24.52
CA SER A 707 21.67 20.13 -23.89
C SER A 707 21.65 21.65 -23.80
N VAL A 708 20.87 22.29 -24.67
CA VAL A 708 20.74 23.76 -24.77
C VAL A 708 19.46 24.22 -24.10
N ARG A 709 19.54 25.26 -23.26
CA ARG A 709 18.41 25.75 -22.44
C ARG A 709 18.05 27.21 -22.69
N GLU A 710 18.86 27.93 -23.46
CA GLU A 710 18.55 29.27 -23.93
C GLU A 710 18.35 29.20 -25.44
N PHE A 711 17.18 29.66 -25.88
CA PHE A 711 16.77 29.64 -27.27
C PHE A 711 16.56 31.06 -27.77
N THR A 712 16.73 31.26 -29.08
CA THR A 712 16.36 32.53 -29.72
C THR A 712 14.83 32.67 -29.74
N SER A 713 14.36 33.88 -30.06
CA SER A 713 12.92 34.13 -30.24
C SER A 713 12.39 33.64 -31.59
N ALA A 714 13.22 33.01 -32.43
CA ALA A 714 12.79 32.50 -33.72
C ALA A 714 11.78 31.36 -33.54
N PRO A 715 10.65 31.35 -34.27
CA PRO A 715 9.64 30.32 -34.16
C PRO A 715 10.18 28.99 -34.69
N VAL A 716 9.89 27.89 -33.98
CA VAL A 716 10.16 26.53 -34.47
C VAL A 716 8.97 26.04 -35.28
N HIS A 717 9.20 25.61 -36.52
CA HIS A 717 8.15 25.07 -37.37
C HIS A 717 7.75 23.65 -36.94
N ASN A 718 6.44 23.38 -36.88
CA ASN A 718 5.93 22.04 -36.52
C ASN A 718 6.36 20.96 -37.54
N GLU A 719 6.66 21.35 -38.78
CA GLU A 719 7.18 20.45 -39.81
C GLU A 719 8.58 19.91 -39.46
N ASP A 720 9.43 20.73 -38.87
CA ASP A 720 10.75 20.27 -38.42
C ASP A 720 10.63 19.29 -37.25
N ILE A 721 9.68 19.53 -36.34
CA ILE A 721 9.34 18.56 -35.30
C ILE A 721 8.82 17.25 -35.89
N ARG A 722 7.94 17.30 -36.90
CA ARG A 722 7.41 16.10 -37.58
C ARG A 722 8.54 15.29 -38.24
N ARG A 723 9.48 15.96 -38.91
CA ARG A 723 10.66 15.32 -39.50
C ARG A 723 11.56 14.69 -38.43
N ALA A 724 11.79 15.38 -37.30
CA ALA A 724 12.54 14.81 -36.19
C ALA A 724 11.85 13.56 -35.60
N VAL A 725 10.52 13.58 -35.48
CA VAL A 725 9.72 12.43 -35.05
C VAL A 725 9.79 11.29 -36.07
N GLN A 726 9.75 11.59 -37.37
CA GLN A 726 9.89 10.58 -38.43
C GLN A 726 11.27 9.88 -38.40
N ILE A 727 12.33 10.64 -38.09
CA ILE A 727 13.67 10.08 -37.81
C ILE A 727 13.60 9.19 -36.56
N ALA A 728 12.98 9.67 -35.48
CA ALA A 728 12.82 8.92 -34.22
C ALA A 728 12.05 7.60 -34.39
N MET A 729 11.08 7.54 -35.31
CA MET A 729 10.32 6.33 -35.64
C MET A 729 11.17 5.20 -36.23
N GLN A 730 12.42 5.46 -36.64
CA GLN A 730 13.35 4.41 -37.05
C GLN A 730 13.99 3.66 -35.86
N ALA A 731 13.76 4.12 -34.63
CA ALA A 731 14.23 3.43 -33.44
C ALA A 731 13.58 2.04 -33.30
N PRO A 732 14.36 0.99 -32.95
CA PRO A 732 13.79 -0.32 -32.74
C PRO A 732 12.88 -0.33 -31.50
N SER A 733 11.86 -1.18 -31.54
CA SER A 733 10.95 -1.46 -30.43
C SER A 733 10.78 -2.97 -30.27
N VAL A 734 10.41 -3.44 -29.07
CA VAL A 734 10.23 -4.87 -28.82
C VAL A 734 9.24 -5.46 -29.82
N CYS A 735 9.66 -6.47 -30.57
CA CYS A 735 8.86 -7.09 -31.64
C CYS A 735 8.20 -6.08 -32.61
N ASN A 736 8.82 -4.92 -32.84
CA ASN A 736 8.28 -3.83 -33.67
C ASN A 736 6.90 -3.27 -33.21
N ARG A 737 6.59 -3.33 -31.92
CA ARG A 737 5.26 -2.93 -31.38
C ARG A 737 5.04 -1.42 -31.27
N GLN A 738 6.09 -0.60 -31.42
CA GLN A 738 6.00 0.87 -31.64
C GLN A 738 5.11 1.61 -30.60
N GLY A 739 5.34 1.35 -29.31
CA GLY A 739 4.58 1.96 -28.21
C GLY A 739 4.86 3.46 -27.96
N ALA A 740 5.92 4.04 -28.52
CA ALA A 740 6.31 5.42 -28.26
C ALA A 740 5.29 6.45 -28.80
N ARG A 741 5.09 7.55 -28.06
CA ARG A 741 4.30 8.71 -28.48
C ARG A 741 5.07 10.00 -28.21
N VAL A 742 4.77 11.05 -28.98
CA VAL A 742 5.30 12.40 -28.79
C VAL A 742 4.15 13.38 -28.74
N HIS A 743 4.02 14.06 -27.60
CA HIS A 743 3.04 15.12 -27.40
C HIS A 743 3.73 16.48 -27.57
N LEU A 744 3.21 17.31 -28.48
CA LEU A 744 3.74 18.65 -28.77
C LEU A 744 2.90 19.71 -28.05
N PHE A 745 3.56 20.57 -27.27
CA PHE A 745 2.94 21.70 -26.59
C PHE A 745 3.54 23.03 -27.07
N GLU A 746 2.65 23.98 -27.32
CA GLU A 746 2.97 25.33 -27.82
C GLU A 746 2.42 26.43 -26.92
N ASP A 747 1.42 26.11 -26.09
CA ASP A 747 0.82 27.05 -25.16
C ASP A 747 1.78 27.38 -24.01
N ALA A 748 2.23 28.64 -23.96
CA ALA A 748 3.21 29.09 -22.98
C ALA A 748 2.75 28.90 -21.53
N SER A 749 1.45 28.99 -21.24
CA SER A 749 0.91 28.82 -19.89
C SER A 749 0.95 27.34 -19.46
N ARG A 750 0.61 26.41 -20.36
CA ARG A 750 0.68 24.96 -20.12
C ARG A 750 2.13 24.48 -20.02
N ILE A 751 3.01 24.98 -20.90
CA ILE A 751 4.45 24.72 -20.86
C ILE A 751 5.01 25.15 -19.50
N LYS A 752 4.70 26.39 -19.07
CA LYS A 752 5.17 26.91 -17.79
C LYS A 752 4.65 26.08 -16.62
N ALA A 753 3.35 25.77 -16.59
CA ALA A 753 2.76 24.96 -15.52
C ALA A 753 3.40 23.57 -15.40
N ALA A 754 3.69 22.91 -16.54
CA ALA A 754 4.36 21.62 -16.54
C ALA A 754 5.84 21.72 -16.11
N LEU A 755 6.58 22.71 -16.61
CA LEU A 755 8.00 22.89 -16.31
C LEU A 755 8.26 23.38 -14.88
N ASP A 756 7.36 24.17 -14.30
CA ASP A 756 7.43 24.56 -12.88
C ASP A 756 7.33 23.32 -11.96
N LEU A 757 6.47 22.36 -12.30
CA LEU A 757 6.35 21.09 -11.57
C LEU A 757 7.52 20.14 -11.82
N GLN A 758 8.03 20.08 -13.05
CA GLN A 758 9.23 19.30 -13.41
C GLN A 758 10.49 19.84 -12.71
N GLY A 759 10.59 21.17 -12.58
CA GLY A 759 11.59 21.88 -11.78
C GLY A 759 12.99 22.01 -12.41
N GLY A 760 13.34 21.17 -13.38
CA GLY A 760 14.65 21.11 -14.03
C GLY A 760 14.95 22.26 -15.00
N PHE A 761 13.94 23.05 -15.38
CA PHE A 761 14.05 24.20 -16.28
C PHE A 761 13.91 25.56 -15.58
N SER A 762 13.89 25.56 -14.25
CA SER A 762 13.71 26.77 -13.43
C SER A 762 14.76 27.84 -13.73
N GLY A 763 14.29 29.06 -13.98
CA GLY A 763 15.14 30.24 -14.16
C GLY A 763 15.61 30.51 -15.60
N TYR A 764 15.27 29.65 -16.57
CA TYR A 764 15.46 29.92 -18.00
C TYR A 764 14.18 30.52 -18.60
N LYS A 765 14.30 31.23 -19.73
CA LYS A 765 13.15 31.68 -20.52
C LYS A 765 12.42 30.44 -21.08
N MET A 766 11.09 30.44 -21.02
CA MET A 766 10.29 29.30 -21.49
C MET A 766 10.65 28.94 -22.94
N PRO A 767 10.75 27.63 -23.25
CA PRO A 767 11.10 27.21 -24.60
C PRO A 767 9.94 27.50 -25.56
N PRO A 768 10.22 27.77 -26.86
CA PRO A 768 9.17 28.01 -27.84
C PRO A 768 8.31 26.77 -28.10
N LYS A 769 8.87 25.57 -27.91
CA LYS A 769 8.13 24.29 -27.97
C LYS A 769 8.58 23.37 -26.84
N LEU A 770 7.64 22.59 -26.31
CA LEU A 770 7.91 21.51 -25.37
C LEU A 770 7.35 20.21 -25.92
N LEU A 771 8.16 19.16 -25.96
CA LEU A 771 7.72 17.81 -26.27
C LEU A 771 7.63 16.98 -24.99
N LEU A 772 6.67 16.07 -24.89
CA LEU A 772 6.67 14.97 -23.92
C LEU A 772 6.74 13.65 -24.69
N VAL A 773 7.81 12.89 -24.46
CA VAL A 773 7.94 11.53 -24.97
C VAL A 773 7.33 10.59 -23.95
N THR A 774 6.41 9.73 -24.39
CA THR A 774 5.77 8.70 -23.56
C THR A 774 5.83 7.34 -24.25
N CYS A 775 5.49 6.28 -23.52
CA CYS A 775 5.31 4.94 -24.09
C CYS A 775 3.98 4.34 -23.62
N ASP A 776 3.18 3.85 -24.56
CA ASP A 776 1.87 3.25 -24.31
C ASP A 776 2.04 1.82 -23.76
N LEU A 777 1.62 1.63 -22.50
CA LEU A 777 1.71 0.37 -21.77
C LEU A 777 0.88 -0.74 -22.45
N SER A 778 -0.13 -0.40 -23.24
CA SER A 778 -0.94 -1.38 -23.98
C SER A 778 -0.16 -2.09 -25.10
N ALA A 779 1.05 -1.62 -25.45
CA ALA A 779 1.94 -2.30 -26.40
C ALA A 779 2.70 -3.50 -25.80
N PHE A 780 2.55 -3.78 -24.50
CA PHE A 780 3.31 -4.83 -23.79
C PHE A 780 2.38 -5.93 -23.28
N LEU A 781 2.79 -7.19 -23.49
CA LEU A 781 1.94 -8.38 -23.37
C LEU A 781 2.16 -9.14 -22.07
N PHE A 782 3.34 -9.03 -21.45
CA PHE A 782 3.70 -9.82 -20.29
C PHE A 782 4.19 -8.96 -19.11
N ALA A 783 3.93 -9.44 -17.89
CA ALA A 783 4.45 -8.84 -16.66
C ALA A 783 5.99 -8.67 -16.64
N ALA A 784 6.70 -9.57 -17.33
CA ALA A 784 8.15 -9.49 -17.48
C ALA A 784 8.61 -8.24 -18.26
N GLU A 785 7.75 -7.71 -19.15
CA GLU A 785 8.04 -6.55 -20.00
C GLU A 785 7.83 -5.20 -19.29
N ARG A 786 7.55 -5.17 -17.97
CA ARG A 786 7.29 -3.93 -17.19
C ARG A 786 8.34 -2.81 -17.36
N ASN A 787 9.59 -3.16 -17.65
CA ASN A 787 10.69 -2.20 -17.86
C ASN A 787 10.94 -1.90 -19.34
N GLN A 788 10.37 -2.69 -20.25
CA GLN A 788 10.50 -2.52 -21.69
C GLN A 788 9.97 -1.18 -22.22
N PRO A 789 8.87 -0.59 -21.70
CA PRO A 789 8.43 0.75 -22.11
C PRO A 789 9.52 1.81 -21.98
N PHE A 790 10.33 1.75 -20.92
CA PHE A 790 11.42 2.69 -20.71
C PHE A 790 12.60 2.47 -21.66
N ILE A 791 12.84 1.23 -22.07
CA ILE A 791 13.88 0.89 -23.06
C ILE A 791 13.46 1.41 -24.43
N ASP A 792 12.27 1.04 -24.91
CA ASP A 792 11.73 1.46 -26.20
C ASP A 792 11.61 2.99 -26.27
N GLY A 793 11.06 3.59 -25.21
CA GLY A 793 10.95 5.04 -25.08
C GLY A 793 12.31 5.75 -25.04
N GLY A 794 13.31 5.17 -24.36
CA GLY A 794 14.66 5.73 -24.28
C GLY A 794 15.40 5.70 -25.62
N LEU A 795 15.28 4.59 -26.36
CA LEU A 795 15.80 4.46 -27.73
C LEU A 795 15.16 5.50 -28.66
N PHE A 796 13.83 5.59 -28.63
CA PHE A 796 13.07 6.57 -29.40
C PHE A 796 13.49 8.01 -29.05
N MET A 797 13.60 8.33 -27.75
CA MET A 797 14.00 9.66 -27.28
C MET A 797 15.40 10.04 -27.76
N MET A 798 16.37 9.12 -27.70
CA MET A 798 17.72 9.41 -28.17
C MET A 798 17.74 9.70 -29.68
N THR A 799 17.03 8.90 -30.48
CA THR A 799 16.90 9.11 -31.93
C THR A 799 16.19 10.44 -32.24
N LEU A 800 15.18 10.82 -31.44
CA LEU A 800 14.52 12.13 -31.54
C LEU A 800 15.49 13.29 -31.28
N LEU A 801 16.34 13.19 -30.24
CA LEU A 801 17.33 14.23 -29.94
C LEU A 801 18.35 14.38 -31.07
N LEU A 802 18.79 13.28 -31.69
CA LEU A 802 19.66 13.32 -32.87
C LEU A 802 18.95 13.88 -34.09
N GLY A 803 17.67 13.55 -34.29
CA GLY A 803 16.84 14.11 -35.37
C GLY A 803 16.67 15.63 -35.25
N LEU A 804 16.43 16.12 -34.04
CA LEU A 804 16.37 17.57 -33.76
C LEU A 804 17.72 18.26 -34.06
N GLU A 805 18.83 17.66 -33.64
CA GLU A 805 20.17 18.18 -33.90
C GLU A 805 20.49 18.19 -35.41
N GLN A 806 20.12 17.13 -36.14
CA GLN A 806 20.28 17.05 -37.60
C GLN A 806 19.54 18.19 -38.32
N LEU A 807 18.37 18.58 -37.81
CA LEU A 807 17.57 19.68 -38.35
C LEU A 807 18.02 21.07 -37.85
N GLY A 808 19.12 21.14 -37.10
CA GLY A 808 19.67 22.40 -36.57
C GLY A 808 18.89 22.98 -35.39
N LEU A 809 18.04 22.18 -34.73
CA LEU A 809 17.29 22.59 -33.54
C LEU A 809 18.05 22.22 -32.27
N GLY A 810 18.11 23.16 -31.33
CA GLY A 810 18.59 22.89 -29.99
C GLY A 810 17.55 22.13 -29.19
N SER A 811 18.04 21.25 -28.31
CA SER A 811 17.17 20.48 -27.43
C SER A 811 17.74 20.34 -26.03
N CYS A 812 16.86 20.21 -25.02
CA CYS A 812 17.23 19.78 -23.69
C CYS A 812 16.22 18.76 -23.17
N SER A 813 16.70 17.54 -22.91
CA SER A 813 15.92 16.52 -22.20
C SER A 813 15.79 16.88 -20.71
N LEU A 814 14.61 16.64 -20.16
CA LEU A 814 14.20 17.00 -18.82
C LEU A 814 13.54 15.78 -18.17
N ASN A 815 14.19 15.27 -17.12
CA ASN A 815 13.79 14.03 -16.44
C ASN A 815 12.37 14.12 -15.87
N THR A 816 11.58 13.06 -16.07
CA THR A 816 10.22 12.91 -15.54
C THR A 816 10.11 11.92 -14.38
N ALA A 817 11.22 11.34 -13.89
CA ALA A 817 11.21 10.48 -12.71
C ALA A 817 10.90 11.30 -11.44
N MET A 818 9.61 11.50 -11.17
CA MET A 818 9.05 12.28 -10.09
C MET A 818 8.10 11.44 -9.23
N ASN A 819 7.61 12.00 -8.13
CA ASN A 819 6.62 11.31 -7.31
C ASN A 819 5.24 11.26 -8.01
N ALA A 820 4.39 10.32 -7.58
CA ALA A 820 3.10 10.07 -8.20
C ALA A 820 2.18 11.31 -8.19
N GLU A 821 2.21 12.13 -7.13
CA GLU A 821 1.39 13.34 -7.01
C GLU A 821 1.73 14.39 -8.08
N ARG A 822 3.03 14.66 -8.29
CA ARG A 822 3.49 15.59 -9.32
C ARG A 822 3.17 15.07 -10.72
N GLU A 823 3.40 13.78 -10.96
CA GLU A 823 3.09 13.17 -12.25
C GLU A 823 1.59 13.24 -12.58
N GLN A 824 0.72 12.86 -11.63
CA GLN A 824 -0.74 12.97 -11.74
C GLN A 824 -1.21 14.41 -12.02
N THR A 825 -0.57 15.38 -11.39
CA THR A 825 -0.89 16.80 -11.64
C THR A 825 -0.49 17.23 -13.05
N ILE A 826 0.69 16.82 -13.53
CA ILE A 826 1.11 17.07 -14.92
C ILE A 826 0.19 16.36 -15.92
N ARG A 827 -0.22 15.12 -15.66
CA ARG A 827 -1.19 14.38 -16.49
C ARG A 827 -2.49 15.17 -16.66
N ARG A 828 -3.05 15.71 -15.57
CA ARG A 828 -4.25 16.56 -15.61
C ARG A 828 -4.06 17.85 -16.40
N ILE A 829 -2.94 18.55 -16.21
CA ILE A 829 -2.63 19.80 -16.92
C ILE A 829 -2.47 19.56 -18.43
N LEU A 830 -1.78 18.48 -18.80
CA LEU A 830 -1.40 18.19 -20.17
C LEU A 830 -2.40 17.29 -20.92
N GLY A 831 -3.30 16.61 -20.21
CA GLY A 831 -4.29 15.69 -20.79
C GLY A 831 -3.69 14.36 -21.23
N ILE A 832 -2.70 13.83 -20.49
CA ILE A 832 -2.00 12.58 -20.84
C ILE A 832 -2.72 11.38 -20.21
N PRO A 833 -3.03 10.32 -20.96
CA PRO A 833 -3.80 9.18 -20.46
C PRO A 833 -2.98 8.30 -19.49
N GLU A 834 -3.67 7.61 -18.57
CA GLU A 834 -3.06 6.75 -17.53
C GLU A 834 -2.22 5.60 -18.09
N ASN A 835 -2.57 5.05 -19.25
CA ASN A 835 -1.84 3.94 -19.87
C ASN A 835 -0.54 4.38 -20.54
N GLU A 836 -0.19 5.66 -20.57
CA GLU A 836 1.08 6.14 -21.11
C GLU A 836 2.07 6.47 -20.00
N ILE A 837 3.25 5.86 -20.02
CA ILE A 837 4.33 6.14 -19.07
C ILE A 837 5.22 7.29 -19.57
N PHE A 838 5.65 8.18 -18.67
CA PHE A 838 6.49 9.33 -19.04
C PHE A 838 7.94 8.90 -19.24
N ILE A 839 8.53 9.26 -20.38
CA ILE A 839 9.95 9.01 -20.66
C ILE A 839 10.79 10.24 -20.33
N ALA A 840 10.49 11.38 -20.97
CA ALA A 840 11.08 12.67 -20.64
C ALA A 840 10.34 13.81 -21.34
N PHE A 841 10.45 15.01 -20.77
CA PHE A 841 10.20 16.24 -21.51
C PHE A 841 11.41 16.61 -22.38
N VAL A 842 11.18 17.28 -23.51
CA VAL A 842 12.23 17.84 -24.37
C VAL A 842 11.88 19.28 -24.70
N ALA A 843 12.62 20.24 -24.16
CA ALA A 843 12.54 21.64 -24.57
C ALA A 843 13.23 21.80 -25.93
N VAL A 844 12.61 22.50 -26.88
CA VAL A 844 13.11 22.66 -28.25
C VAL A 844 13.05 24.12 -28.69
N GLY A 845 14.10 24.58 -29.40
CA GLY A 845 14.20 25.94 -29.93
C GLY A 845 15.41 26.14 -30.84
N HIS A 846 15.46 27.26 -31.56
CA HIS A 846 16.65 27.67 -32.29
C HIS A 846 17.73 28.17 -31.33
N VAL A 847 19.00 27.91 -31.64
CA VAL A 847 20.14 28.20 -30.75
C VAL A 847 21.01 29.28 -31.34
N ASP A 848 21.38 30.26 -30.52
CA ASP A 848 22.50 31.14 -30.81
C ASP A 848 23.82 30.39 -30.46
N PRO A 849 24.75 30.19 -31.41
CA PRO A 849 26.00 29.46 -31.17
C PRO A 849 26.87 30.04 -30.04
N THR A 850 26.65 31.29 -29.65
CA THR A 850 27.39 31.97 -28.58
C THR A 850 26.88 31.63 -27.17
N VAL A 851 25.68 31.06 -27.04
CA VAL A 851 25.10 30.65 -25.75
C VAL A 851 25.98 29.62 -25.06
N LEU A 852 26.16 29.76 -23.75
CA LEU A 852 26.96 28.82 -22.96
C LEU A 852 26.17 27.54 -22.63
N THR A 853 26.86 26.40 -22.65
CA THR A 853 26.33 25.08 -22.31
C THR A 853 27.24 24.36 -21.32
N PRO A 854 26.70 23.49 -20.44
CA PRO A 854 27.54 22.66 -19.57
C PRO A 854 28.51 21.78 -20.36
N GLN A 855 29.75 21.66 -19.87
CA GLN A 855 30.78 20.87 -20.53
C GLN A 855 30.56 19.37 -20.43
N SER A 856 30.16 18.86 -19.26
CA SER A 856 29.69 17.48 -19.08
C SER A 856 30.62 16.39 -19.67
N LYS A 857 31.95 16.49 -19.53
CA LYS A 857 32.93 15.55 -20.13
C LYS A 857 32.57 14.07 -19.91
N ARG A 858 32.81 13.21 -20.91
CA ARG A 858 32.54 11.76 -20.83
C ARG A 858 33.70 11.02 -20.15
N ILE A 859 33.38 9.93 -19.46
CA ILE A 859 34.39 9.04 -18.88
C ILE A 859 35.12 8.25 -19.97
N PRO A 860 36.35 7.76 -19.73
CA PRO A 860 37.09 6.92 -20.67
C PRO A 860 36.30 5.68 -21.11
N VAL A 861 36.55 5.22 -22.34
CA VAL A 861 35.83 4.08 -22.95
C VAL A 861 35.96 2.82 -22.11
N ASP A 862 37.15 2.53 -21.58
CA ASP A 862 37.43 1.30 -20.82
C ASP A 862 36.75 1.28 -19.44
N GLU A 863 36.23 2.42 -18.95
CA GLU A 863 35.38 2.45 -17.75
C GLU A 863 33.93 2.02 -18.04
N VAL A 864 33.52 2.04 -19.32
CA VAL A 864 32.18 1.63 -19.78
C VAL A 864 32.22 0.25 -20.44
N LEU A 865 33.22 0.01 -21.29
CA LEU A 865 33.43 -1.24 -22.00
C LEU A 865 34.20 -2.23 -21.11
N VAL A 866 33.46 -3.09 -20.41
CA VAL A 866 34.06 -4.17 -19.62
C VAL A 866 34.32 -5.38 -20.52
N GLN A 867 35.58 -5.65 -20.84
CA GLN A 867 35.97 -6.85 -21.56
C GLN A 867 36.17 -8.02 -20.59
N HIS A 868 35.32 -9.05 -20.72
CA HIS A 868 35.52 -10.31 -20.02
C HIS A 868 36.46 -11.20 -20.85
N THR A 869 37.75 -11.20 -20.54
CA THR A 869 38.67 -12.22 -21.07
C THR A 869 38.39 -13.56 -20.41
N GLU A 870 38.35 -14.65 -21.17
CA GLU A 870 38.10 -16.00 -20.65
C GLU A 870 38.98 -16.30 -19.44
N THR A 871 38.37 -16.28 -18.26
CA THR A 871 38.94 -16.96 -17.10
C THR A 871 38.57 -18.42 -17.28
N LYS A 872 39.58 -19.27 -17.47
CA LYS A 872 39.45 -20.74 -17.64
C LYS A 872 38.48 -21.32 -16.60
N ALA A 873 37.67 -22.26 -17.11
CA ALA A 873 36.61 -23.02 -16.46
C ALA A 873 36.88 -23.49 -15.02
#